data_AF-A0A938K320-F1
#
_entry.id   AF-A0A938K320-F1
#
_cell.length_a   1.000
_cell.length_b   1.000
_cell.length_c   1.000
_cell.angle_alpha   90.00
_cell.angle_beta   90.00
_cell.angle_gamma   90.00
#
_symmetry.space_group_name_H-M   'P 1'
#
loop_
_entity.id
_entity.type
_entity.pdbx_description
1 polymer ?
#
loop_
_entity_poly.entity_id
_entity_poly.type
_entity_poly.pdbx_seq_one_letter_code
_entity_poly.pdbx_strand_id
1 'polypeptide(L)'
;MRRRAALLLAVALLPLSQAAGYYHFIHYTRAVAPFLPIPEKFDLSALPNKTVTFVVSEAGPAQYLPDDSFASVLGAIRQAAQIWNNVESSDLRVGFGGLGPPGAQSSTPGGEIVFEELPPGVLGFGSPTALSAPVTGAGGSFVPIVRAVIRLNRDLTRRPGPSSSDIFLATVVHEMGHALGLQHTLTSSAMSTAVTRATSRAQPLAADDIAAISALYPGRGFGQRTGSISGNVSSGGQGVHLASVVALEAGGAAVSALTNPDGSYRIDGLPPGQYHVYVHPLPPAAQEGFGPADIVLPQDPEGRAIAASPYPIDTVFFPGTRDLQAAATVAVAAAGVVEGIHFTVERRPAVRIFDVATFSFFGSIAARPAYLNSAAPSGVLVARGAGITTPSGAAPGLDVQVLRSSIRVPGIRPYNLPQTNLAVDLAFGLFSGTGPRHLVFSLPEEIHVLPAGMQLVNRVPPSLASLTGNPDGTVTLSGNNFSSESQFLFDSLPAVVRGFSAGETSATAIVTPPAGASGQRAQVTIHNPDGQSSALSQAQAPVHTYELLEAPSIVVTPAALPAGVEAMVEISGVNTRFIEGQTVLGFGASDVYVRRVAVASPTRLLANVLVLPAAPLGPLTATAITGFQVVVQPAALQVLPARPGVPLVNPEPSGAVFAGGRVTLQGSNLLASETRVIVSGIAAQVIAAAPNQVTFRVPLGLAPGPAVLRLSNGVDEAHPVLLFIGPVPAVLPAVEGEN
;
A
#
# COMPACT_ATOMS: atom_id res chain seq x y z
N MET A 1 -41.88 -24.01 43.35
CA MET A 1 -41.48 -24.69 42.11
C MET A 1 -40.79 -23.69 41.18
N ARG A 2 -39.80 -24.17 40.41
CA ARG A 2 -39.05 -23.51 39.33
C ARG A 2 -37.80 -22.71 39.71
N ARG A 3 -36.72 -23.49 39.83
CA ARG A 3 -35.33 -23.14 39.49
C ARG A 3 -35.26 -22.44 38.13
N ARG A 4 -34.44 -21.39 38.00
CA ARG A 4 -33.73 -21.07 36.76
C ARG A 4 -32.29 -20.69 37.14
N ALA A 5 -31.40 -21.67 37.00
CA ALA A 5 -29.97 -21.45 37.00
C ALA A 5 -29.60 -20.78 35.68
N ALA A 6 -29.04 -19.57 35.74
CA ALA A 6 -28.36 -18.96 34.61
C ALA A 6 -26.93 -19.50 34.59
N LEU A 7 -26.65 -20.41 33.65
CA LEU A 7 -25.31 -20.90 33.39
C LEU A 7 -24.55 -19.79 32.65
N LEU A 8 -23.59 -19.16 33.33
CA LEU A 8 -22.61 -18.26 32.73
C LEU A 8 -21.66 -19.09 31.85
N LEU A 9 -21.91 -19.10 30.54
CA LEU A 9 -20.96 -19.61 29.57
C LEU A 9 -19.91 -18.50 29.31
N ALA A 10 -18.90 -18.43 30.18
CA ALA A 10 -17.71 -17.64 29.92
C ALA A 10 -16.86 -18.40 28.89
N VAL A 11 -17.13 -18.15 27.60
CA VAL A 11 -16.18 -18.50 26.53
C VAL A 11 -15.01 -17.54 26.68
N ALA A 12 -13.93 -18.03 27.28
CA ALA A 12 -12.63 -17.36 27.25
C ALA A 12 -12.15 -17.32 25.79
N LEU A 13 -12.38 -16.19 25.11
CA LEU A 13 -11.69 -15.83 23.88
C LEU A 13 -10.21 -15.57 24.22
N LEU A 14 -9.42 -16.64 24.27
CA LEU A 14 -7.97 -16.51 24.18
C LEU A 14 -7.65 -15.95 22.78
N PRO A 15 -6.89 -14.85 22.65
CA PRO A 15 -6.40 -14.44 21.35
C PRO A 15 -5.45 -15.54 20.86
N LEU A 16 -5.86 -16.27 19.81
CA LEU A 16 -5.02 -17.23 19.10
C LEU A 16 -3.91 -16.47 18.35
N SER A 17 -2.88 -16.05 19.06
CA SER A 17 -1.58 -15.78 18.46
C SER A 17 -0.93 -17.13 18.16
N GLN A 18 -1.31 -17.77 17.05
CA GLN A 18 -0.63 -18.98 16.59
C GLN A 18 -0.25 -18.84 15.12
N ALA A 19 1.05 -18.58 14.95
CA ALA A 19 1.89 -18.95 13.82
C ALA A 19 1.22 -18.94 12.43
N ALA A 20 1.09 -17.74 11.85
CA ALA A 20 0.93 -17.61 10.42
C ALA A 20 2.30 -17.34 9.81
N GLY A 21 2.83 -18.31 9.06
CA GLY A 21 4.04 -18.13 8.26
C GLY A 21 3.75 -17.26 7.04
N TYR A 22 3.10 -16.10 7.21
CA TYR A 22 3.07 -15.13 6.13
C TYR A 22 4.50 -14.77 5.74
N TYR A 23 4.67 -14.26 4.53
CA TYR A 23 5.94 -13.77 4.03
C TYR A 23 6.33 -12.46 4.74
N HIS A 24 6.51 -12.48 6.06
CA HIS A 24 7.04 -11.36 6.85
C HIS A 24 8.53 -11.60 7.14
N PHE A 25 9.22 -10.61 7.68
CA PHE A 25 10.51 -10.86 8.32
C PHE A 25 10.26 -11.56 9.65
N ILE A 26 10.78 -12.78 9.83
CA ILE A 26 10.44 -13.66 10.96
C ILE A 26 11.65 -13.96 11.82
N HIS A 27 11.45 -13.89 13.14
CA HIS A 27 12.31 -14.47 14.16
C HIS A 27 11.58 -15.64 14.80
N TYR A 28 12.29 -16.68 15.24
CA TYR A 28 11.69 -17.77 16.01
C TYR A 28 12.10 -17.68 17.48
N THR A 29 11.16 -17.93 18.39
CA THR A 29 11.45 -17.98 19.83
C THR A 29 12.41 -19.09 20.25
N ARG A 30 12.62 -20.09 19.38
CA ARG A 30 13.42 -21.29 19.64
C ARG A 30 14.05 -21.79 18.35
N ALA A 31 15.21 -22.42 18.46
CA ALA A 31 15.84 -23.16 17.36
C ALA A 31 15.24 -24.56 17.13
N VAL A 32 14.33 -25.01 18.00
CA VAL A 32 13.65 -26.31 17.93
C VAL A 32 12.16 -26.15 18.15
N ALA A 33 11.37 -27.12 17.67
CA ALA A 33 9.92 -27.13 17.83
C ALA A 33 9.49 -27.02 19.32
N PRO A 34 8.35 -26.37 19.62
CA PRO A 34 7.47 -25.67 18.69
C PRO A 34 8.09 -24.36 18.20
N PHE A 35 8.04 -24.14 16.89
CA PHE A 35 8.49 -22.89 16.27
C PHE A 35 7.39 -21.85 16.38
N LEU A 36 7.59 -20.84 17.23
CA LEU A 36 6.68 -19.69 17.32
C LEU A 36 7.30 -18.50 16.58
N PRO A 37 6.74 -18.11 15.42
CA PRO A 37 7.24 -16.96 14.66
C PRO A 37 6.89 -15.65 15.35
N ILE A 38 7.84 -14.71 15.30
CA ILE A 38 7.79 -13.35 15.81
C ILE A 38 8.11 -12.44 14.63
N PRO A 39 7.11 -11.73 14.07
CA PRO A 39 7.36 -10.89 12.91
C PRO A 39 8.07 -9.59 13.28
N GLU A 40 8.83 -9.02 12.35
CA GLU A 40 9.25 -7.63 12.41
C GLU A 40 8.11 -6.73 11.94
N LYS A 41 7.76 -5.72 12.74
CA LYS A 41 6.75 -4.72 12.36
C LYS A 41 6.88 -3.43 13.14
N PHE A 42 6.27 -2.36 12.67
CA PHE A 42 6.16 -1.14 13.47
C PHE A 42 5.23 -1.32 14.69
N ASP A 43 5.65 -0.80 15.85
CA ASP A 43 4.76 -0.68 17.00
C ASP A 43 3.79 0.48 16.81
N LEU A 44 2.54 0.16 16.48
CA LEU A 44 1.51 1.19 16.24
C LEU A 44 1.19 2.03 17.48
N SER A 45 1.50 1.55 18.69
CA SER A 45 1.30 2.32 19.93
C SER A 45 2.36 3.39 20.14
N ALA A 46 3.53 3.24 19.50
CA ALA A 46 4.62 4.22 19.49
C ALA A 46 4.46 5.28 18.39
N LEU A 47 3.45 5.15 17.52
CA LEU A 47 3.25 6.02 16.36
C LEU A 47 2.05 6.96 16.56
N PRO A 48 2.19 8.26 16.25
CA PRO A 48 1.06 9.17 16.25
C PRO A 48 0.01 8.70 15.23
N ASN A 49 -1.24 8.52 15.68
CA ASN A 49 -2.35 8.01 14.88
C ASN A 49 -2.03 6.70 14.14
N LYS A 50 -1.18 5.82 14.71
CA LYS A 50 -0.75 4.56 14.06
C LYS A 50 -0.12 4.79 12.66
N THR A 51 0.43 5.99 12.42
CA THR A 51 0.95 6.39 11.11
C THR A 51 2.47 6.26 11.04
N VAL A 52 2.96 5.45 10.11
CA VAL A 52 4.38 5.44 9.73
C VAL A 52 4.60 6.54 8.71
N THR A 53 5.53 7.45 9.01
CA THR A 53 5.85 8.58 8.14
C THR A 53 7.13 8.31 7.35
N PHE A 54 7.06 8.48 6.03
CA PHE A 54 8.21 8.40 5.13
C PHE A 54 8.73 9.81 4.78
N VAL A 55 9.97 10.10 5.13
CA VAL A 55 10.68 11.31 4.71
C VAL A 55 11.43 11.01 3.42
N VAL A 56 11.35 11.90 2.43
CA VAL A 56 12.06 11.74 1.16
C VAL A 56 13.31 12.62 1.16
N SER A 57 14.43 12.08 0.70
CA SER A 57 15.67 12.84 0.57
C SER A 57 15.47 14.04 -0.35
N GLU A 58 15.85 15.23 0.15
CA GLU A 58 15.74 16.49 -0.59
C GLU A 58 16.66 16.57 -1.82
N ALA A 59 17.67 15.69 -1.90
CA ALA A 59 18.57 15.61 -3.05
C ALA A 59 17.86 15.15 -4.33
N GLY A 60 16.82 14.32 -4.21
CA GLY A 60 16.11 13.73 -5.34
C GLY A 60 16.99 12.88 -6.28
N PRO A 61 16.43 12.39 -7.40
CA PRO A 61 17.21 11.83 -8.49
C PRO A 61 18.15 12.87 -9.12
N ALA A 62 19.30 12.40 -9.61
CA ALA A 62 20.31 13.21 -10.28
C ALA A 62 20.08 13.33 -11.80
N GLN A 63 19.36 12.38 -12.41
CA GLN A 63 19.07 12.38 -13.85
C GLN A 63 17.62 11.99 -14.13
N TYR A 64 17.03 12.66 -15.13
CA TYR A 64 15.63 12.54 -15.53
C TYR A 64 15.53 12.35 -17.05
N LEU A 65 14.43 11.76 -17.50
CA LEU A 65 13.99 11.86 -18.89
C LEU A 65 13.39 13.27 -19.17
N PRO A 66 13.31 13.72 -20.44
CA PRO A 66 12.96 15.11 -20.78
C PRO A 66 11.62 15.65 -20.26
N ASP A 67 10.64 14.78 -20.01
CA ASP A 67 9.30 15.14 -19.51
C ASP A 67 9.06 14.58 -18.10
N ASP A 68 10.12 14.36 -17.30
CA ASP A 68 10.03 13.91 -15.92
C ASP A 68 10.65 14.95 -14.97
N SER A 69 10.26 14.92 -13.70
CA SER A 69 10.69 15.90 -12.71
C SER A 69 10.67 15.32 -11.29
N PHE A 70 11.38 15.97 -10.37
CA PHE A 70 11.32 15.57 -8.96
C PHE A 70 9.89 15.68 -8.40
N ALA A 71 9.11 16.66 -8.85
CA ALA A 71 7.71 16.78 -8.47
C ALA A 71 6.88 15.56 -8.93
N SER A 72 7.12 15.07 -10.14
CA SER A 72 6.47 13.88 -10.69
C SER A 72 6.84 12.61 -9.90
N VAL A 73 8.11 12.49 -9.50
CA VAL A 73 8.62 11.43 -8.59
C VAL A 73 7.94 11.49 -7.23
N LEU A 74 7.86 12.66 -6.60
CA LEU A 74 7.17 12.84 -5.33
C LEU A 74 5.68 12.50 -5.44
N GLY A 75 5.05 12.82 -6.57
CA GLY A 75 3.68 12.41 -6.87
C GLY A 75 3.50 10.88 -6.90
N ALA A 76 4.46 10.16 -7.48
CA ALA A 76 4.43 8.69 -7.53
C ALA A 76 4.67 8.06 -6.15
N ILE A 77 5.63 8.59 -5.39
CA ILE A 77 5.90 8.16 -4.00
C ILE A 77 4.67 8.37 -3.11
N ARG A 78 4.02 9.53 -3.20
CA ARG A 78 2.81 9.83 -2.45
C ARG A 78 1.66 8.89 -2.80
N GLN A 79 1.53 8.50 -4.07
CA GLN A 79 0.55 7.48 -4.46
C GLN A 79 0.87 6.12 -3.88
N ALA A 80 2.13 5.67 -3.89
CA ALA A 80 2.52 4.42 -3.25
C ALA A 80 2.17 4.41 -1.75
N ALA A 81 2.44 5.51 -1.04
CA ALA A 81 2.02 5.68 0.35
C ALA A 81 0.50 5.62 0.52
N GLN A 82 -0.25 6.30 -0.35
CA GLN A 82 -1.73 6.27 -0.33
C GLN A 82 -2.28 4.86 -0.59
N ILE A 83 -1.68 4.10 -1.50
CA ILE A 83 -2.08 2.73 -1.82
C ILE A 83 -2.04 1.84 -0.56
N TRP A 84 -0.95 1.87 0.20
CA TRP A 84 -0.84 1.14 1.46
C TRP A 84 -1.74 1.73 2.57
N ASN A 85 -1.83 3.06 2.65
CA ASN A 85 -2.68 3.74 3.64
C ASN A 85 -4.18 3.44 3.46
N ASN A 86 -4.61 3.12 2.24
CA ASN A 86 -6.00 2.84 1.90
C ASN A 86 -6.42 1.39 2.13
N VAL A 87 -5.53 0.52 2.63
CA VAL A 87 -5.90 -0.83 3.03
C VAL A 87 -6.78 -0.77 4.29
N GLU A 88 -8.10 -0.82 4.09
CA GLU A 88 -9.10 -0.68 5.16
C GLU A 88 -9.02 -1.76 6.24
N SER A 89 -8.58 -2.95 5.86
CA SER A 89 -8.46 -4.10 6.76
C SER A 89 -7.19 -4.09 7.62
N SER A 90 -6.31 -3.11 7.41
CA SER A 90 -5.11 -2.88 8.23
C SER A 90 -5.34 -1.75 9.23
N ASP A 91 -4.76 -1.80 10.42
CA ASP A 91 -4.78 -0.69 11.39
C ASP A 91 -3.63 0.31 11.16
N LEU A 92 -2.60 -0.09 10.40
CA LEU A 92 -1.48 0.76 10.01
C LEU A 92 -1.96 1.89 9.09
N ARG A 93 -1.41 3.09 9.28
CA ARG A 93 -1.53 4.21 8.35
C ARG A 93 -0.14 4.57 7.79
N VAL A 94 -0.09 5.12 6.58
CA VAL A 94 1.16 5.49 5.92
C VAL A 94 1.07 6.95 5.45
N GLY A 95 2.05 7.76 5.85
CA GLY A 95 2.07 9.20 5.63
C GLY A 95 3.35 9.70 4.98
N PHE A 96 3.25 10.87 4.36
CA PHE A 96 4.40 11.62 3.84
C PHE A 96 4.93 12.59 4.90
N GLY A 97 6.25 12.59 5.12
CA GLY A 97 6.91 13.38 6.16
C GLY A 97 7.48 14.72 5.72
N GLY A 98 7.46 15.02 4.42
CA GLY A 98 8.20 16.15 3.85
C GLY A 98 9.54 15.72 3.25
N LEU A 99 10.31 16.71 2.82
CA LEU A 99 11.69 16.53 2.39
C LEU A 99 12.65 16.80 3.55
N GLY A 100 13.71 16.01 3.62
CA GLY A 100 14.76 16.19 4.63
C GLY A 100 16.13 15.74 4.12
N PRO A 101 17.21 16.07 4.85
CA PRO A 101 18.54 15.59 4.52
C PRO A 101 18.62 14.08 4.70
N PRO A 102 19.42 13.36 3.90
CA PRO A 102 19.55 11.92 4.03
C PRO A 102 20.15 11.54 5.38
N GLY A 103 19.61 10.47 6.00
CA GLY A 103 20.04 9.99 7.31
C GLY A 103 19.71 10.94 8.47
N ALA A 104 18.72 11.83 8.31
CA ALA A 104 18.24 12.70 9.38
C ALA A 104 17.91 11.89 10.65
N GLN A 105 18.47 12.30 11.78
CA GLN A 105 18.17 11.64 13.05
C GLN A 105 16.72 11.86 13.45
N SER A 106 16.10 10.82 14.00
CA SER A 106 14.76 10.88 14.54
C SER A 106 14.66 9.92 15.73
N SER A 107 13.77 10.23 16.67
CA SER A 107 13.46 9.36 17.83
C SER A 107 12.24 8.49 17.58
N THR A 108 11.36 8.92 16.69
CA THR A 108 10.12 8.23 16.32
C THR A 108 10.37 7.24 15.18
N PRO A 109 9.87 5.99 15.28
CA PRO A 109 10.00 5.04 14.19
C PRO A 109 9.44 5.57 12.86
N GLY A 110 10.13 5.30 11.77
CA GLY A 110 9.73 5.85 10.47
C GLY A 110 10.56 5.32 9.31
N GLY A 111 10.17 5.73 8.11
CA GLY A 111 10.84 5.36 6.86
C GLY A 111 11.58 6.52 6.21
N GLU A 112 12.62 6.20 5.45
CA GLU A 112 13.35 7.14 4.60
C GLU A 112 13.33 6.66 3.16
N ILE A 113 13.21 7.59 2.20
CA ILE A 113 13.33 7.31 0.77
C ILE A 113 14.53 8.07 0.21
N VAL A 114 15.52 7.34 -0.28
CA VAL A 114 16.79 7.88 -0.80
C VAL A 114 17.00 7.48 -2.25
N PHE A 115 17.84 8.25 -2.95
CA PHE A 115 18.18 8.03 -4.36
C PHE A 115 19.67 7.73 -4.50
N GLU A 116 20.01 6.54 -4.98
CA GLU A 116 21.40 6.07 -5.08
C GLU A 116 21.63 5.21 -6.34
N GLU A 117 22.89 4.86 -6.59
CA GLU A 117 23.22 3.92 -7.67
C GLU A 117 22.90 2.50 -7.21
N LEU A 118 22.03 1.81 -7.96
CA LEU A 118 21.61 0.45 -7.63
C LEU A 118 22.46 -0.61 -8.35
N PRO A 119 22.66 -1.80 -7.77
CA PRO A 119 23.30 -2.92 -8.45
C PRO A 119 22.59 -3.31 -9.76
N PRO A 120 23.30 -3.88 -10.75
CA PRO A 120 22.68 -4.34 -11.99
C PRO A 120 21.52 -5.31 -11.74
N GLY A 121 20.38 -5.07 -12.39
CA GLY A 121 19.18 -5.92 -12.26
C GLY A 121 18.26 -5.56 -11.10
N VAL A 122 18.69 -4.69 -10.17
CA VAL A 122 17.87 -4.20 -9.05
C VAL A 122 17.09 -2.95 -9.50
N LEU A 123 15.76 -2.98 -9.34
CA LEU A 123 14.89 -1.84 -9.69
C LEU A 123 14.67 -0.87 -8.52
N GLY A 124 14.80 -1.37 -7.30
CA GLY A 124 14.63 -0.67 -6.04
C GLY A 124 15.07 -1.60 -4.91
N PHE A 125 15.24 -1.05 -3.72
CA PHE A 125 15.53 -1.86 -2.54
C PHE A 125 14.87 -1.27 -1.29
N GLY A 126 13.94 -2.00 -0.71
CA GLY A 126 13.28 -1.71 0.57
C GLY A 126 13.70 -2.69 1.65
N SER A 127 13.92 -2.21 2.87
CA SER A 127 14.18 -3.09 4.03
C SER A 127 13.96 -2.36 5.35
N PRO A 128 13.56 -3.06 6.44
CA PRO A 128 13.90 -2.66 7.79
C PRO A 128 15.43 -2.56 7.94
N THR A 129 15.92 -1.50 8.57
CA THR A 129 17.37 -1.24 8.74
C THR A 129 17.79 -1.08 10.19
N ALA A 130 16.85 -0.79 11.08
CA ALA A 130 17.07 -0.79 12.52
C ALA A 130 15.87 -1.39 13.25
N LEU A 131 16.16 -2.31 14.17
CA LEU A 131 15.20 -3.02 14.99
C LEU A 131 15.45 -2.71 16.47
N SER A 132 14.43 -2.89 17.30
CA SER A 132 14.56 -2.86 18.77
C SER A 132 14.32 -4.25 19.37
N ALA A 133 14.52 -4.38 20.68
CA ALA A 133 14.31 -5.64 21.37
C ALA A 133 12.86 -6.14 21.19
N PRO A 134 12.64 -7.48 21.09
CA PRO A 134 11.30 -8.04 20.99
C PRO A 134 10.39 -7.57 22.13
N VAL A 135 9.13 -7.28 21.81
CA VAL A 135 8.09 -6.88 22.76
C VAL A 135 6.85 -7.76 22.60
N THR A 136 6.00 -7.80 23.63
CA THR A 136 4.71 -8.51 23.58
C THR A 136 3.56 -7.50 23.62
N GLY A 137 2.78 -7.46 22.55
CA GLY A 137 1.59 -6.62 22.45
C GLY A 137 0.28 -7.43 22.47
N ALA A 138 -0.84 -6.74 22.27
CA ALA A 138 -2.17 -7.37 22.24
C ALA A 138 -2.34 -8.43 21.13
N GLY A 139 -1.54 -8.36 20.07
CA GLY A 139 -1.52 -9.31 18.95
C GLY A 139 -0.43 -10.38 19.04
N GLY A 140 0.26 -10.52 20.17
CA GLY A 140 1.39 -11.43 20.33
C GLY A 140 2.75 -10.71 20.33
N SER A 141 3.82 -11.50 20.35
CA SER A 141 5.19 -10.97 20.32
C SER A 141 5.61 -10.54 18.92
N PHE A 142 6.37 -9.45 18.84
CA PHE A 142 6.95 -8.94 17.59
C PHE A 142 8.27 -8.22 17.85
N VAL A 143 9.08 -8.04 16.81
CA VAL A 143 10.32 -7.24 16.84
C VAL A 143 10.00 -5.85 16.27
N PRO A 144 10.08 -4.76 17.06
CA PRO A 144 9.68 -3.47 16.53
C PRO A 144 10.69 -2.92 15.52
N ILE A 145 10.20 -2.57 14.33
CA ILE A 145 10.94 -1.80 13.32
C ILE A 145 11.06 -0.36 13.82
N VAL A 146 12.29 0.15 13.88
CA VAL A 146 12.62 1.53 14.27
C VAL A 146 12.95 2.37 13.04
N ARG A 147 13.70 1.81 12.08
CA ARG A 147 14.01 2.46 10.80
C ARG A 147 13.77 1.50 9.66
N ALA A 148 13.23 2.03 8.57
CA ALA A 148 13.19 1.37 7.29
C ALA A 148 13.69 2.33 6.21
N VAL A 149 14.27 1.79 5.14
CA VAL A 149 14.79 2.58 4.02
C VAL A 149 14.26 2.01 2.72
N ILE A 150 13.88 2.90 1.81
CA ILE A 150 13.62 2.61 0.40
C ILE A 150 14.69 3.32 -0.42
N ARG A 151 15.44 2.57 -1.22
CA ARG A 151 16.44 3.08 -2.17
C ARG A 151 15.87 2.99 -3.57
N LEU A 152 15.80 4.12 -4.24
CA LEU A 152 15.41 4.23 -5.64
C LEU A 152 16.61 4.63 -6.48
N ASN A 153 16.55 4.32 -7.78
CA ASN A 153 17.64 4.65 -8.68
C ASN A 153 17.81 6.17 -8.79
N ARG A 154 19.04 6.65 -8.64
CA ARG A 154 19.40 8.07 -8.84
C ARG A 154 19.33 8.53 -10.29
N ASP A 155 19.34 7.59 -11.24
CA ASP A 155 19.26 7.83 -12.68
C ASP A 155 17.97 7.24 -13.25
N LEU A 156 16.98 8.10 -13.52
CA LEU A 156 15.67 7.68 -14.05
C LEU A 156 15.68 7.42 -15.57
N THR A 157 16.83 7.55 -16.24
CA THR A 157 16.99 7.04 -17.61
C THR A 157 17.15 5.52 -17.64
N ARG A 158 17.47 4.91 -16.48
CA ARG A 158 17.54 3.47 -16.29
C ARG A 158 16.25 2.94 -15.66
N ARG A 159 16.03 1.63 -15.76
CA ARG A 159 14.89 0.99 -15.10
C ARG A 159 14.94 1.23 -13.58
N PRO A 160 13.80 1.48 -12.93
CA PRO A 160 12.42 1.33 -13.43
C PRO A 160 11.99 2.41 -14.44
N GLY A 161 12.73 3.50 -14.59
CA GLY A 161 12.50 4.50 -15.63
C GLY A 161 11.77 5.74 -15.10
N PRO A 162 11.02 6.46 -15.95
CA PRO A 162 10.39 7.71 -15.55
C PRO A 162 9.28 7.47 -14.54
N SER A 163 9.03 8.47 -13.69
CA SER A 163 8.03 8.42 -12.62
C SER A 163 6.58 8.29 -13.09
N SER A 164 6.31 8.63 -14.36
CA SER A 164 5.02 8.44 -15.03
C SER A 164 4.70 6.96 -15.30
N SER A 165 5.72 6.10 -15.38
CA SER A 165 5.54 4.70 -15.80
C SER A 165 4.91 3.80 -14.72
N ASP A 166 4.14 2.80 -15.17
CA ASP A 166 3.54 1.79 -14.28
C ASP A 166 4.60 0.99 -13.52
N ILE A 167 5.74 0.71 -14.16
CA ILE A 167 6.84 -0.03 -13.54
C ILE A 167 7.48 0.78 -12.40
N PHE A 168 7.61 2.10 -12.52
CA PHE A 168 8.13 2.95 -11.45
C PHE A 168 7.20 2.90 -10.23
N LEU A 169 5.90 3.17 -10.41
CA LEU A 169 4.95 3.12 -9.31
C LEU A 169 4.92 1.72 -8.66
N ALA A 170 4.84 0.66 -9.46
CA ALA A 170 4.79 -0.70 -8.94
C ALA A 170 6.07 -1.06 -8.17
N THR A 171 7.25 -0.58 -8.59
CA THR A 171 8.48 -0.72 -7.81
C THR A 171 8.39 0.01 -6.48
N VAL A 172 7.97 1.28 -6.44
CA VAL A 172 7.85 2.01 -5.16
C VAL A 172 6.84 1.36 -4.21
N VAL A 173 5.71 0.86 -4.73
CA VAL A 173 4.72 0.11 -3.94
C VAL A 173 5.35 -1.15 -3.32
N HIS A 174 6.12 -1.90 -4.09
CA HIS A 174 6.82 -3.11 -3.63
C HIS A 174 7.88 -2.81 -2.57
N GLU A 175 8.78 -1.86 -2.83
CA GLU A 175 9.82 -1.51 -1.84
C GLU A 175 9.20 -0.94 -0.55
N MET A 176 8.08 -0.24 -0.65
CA MET A 176 7.34 0.22 0.52
C MET A 176 6.72 -0.94 1.29
N GLY A 177 6.25 -2.00 0.62
CA GLY A 177 5.82 -3.22 1.30
C GLY A 177 6.95 -3.86 2.12
N HIS A 178 8.17 -3.91 1.59
CA HIS A 178 9.35 -4.34 2.36
C HIS A 178 9.62 -3.45 3.57
N ALA A 179 9.62 -2.12 3.37
CA ALA A 179 9.82 -1.17 4.47
C ALA A 179 8.76 -1.30 5.58
N LEU A 180 7.55 -1.78 5.25
CA LEU A 180 6.46 -2.02 6.21
C LEU A 180 6.50 -3.40 6.89
N GLY A 181 7.42 -4.28 6.51
CA GLY A 181 7.65 -5.59 7.14
C GLY A 181 7.24 -6.81 6.31
N LEU A 182 6.94 -6.64 5.01
CA LEU A 182 6.60 -7.74 4.10
C LEU A 182 7.85 -8.24 3.34
N GLN A 183 7.87 -9.50 2.94
CA GLN A 183 8.89 -10.14 2.10
C GLN A 183 8.30 -10.60 0.77
N HIS A 184 9.01 -11.45 0.02
CA HIS A 184 8.49 -11.94 -1.25
C HIS A 184 7.40 -13.00 -1.10
N THR A 185 6.42 -12.90 -1.98
CA THR A 185 5.40 -13.92 -2.26
C THR A 185 5.45 -14.35 -3.73
N LEU A 186 4.81 -15.46 -4.07
CA LEU A 186 4.83 -16.08 -5.39
C LEU A 186 3.42 -16.14 -6.00
N THR A 187 2.56 -15.22 -5.58
CA THR A 187 1.15 -15.08 -6.00
C THR A 187 0.93 -14.07 -7.14
N SER A 188 2.02 -13.58 -7.75
CA SER A 188 2.04 -12.50 -8.74
C SER A 188 1.51 -11.16 -8.21
N SER A 189 1.43 -11.01 -6.89
CA SER A 189 0.99 -9.80 -6.20
C SER A 189 2.08 -8.71 -6.18
N ALA A 190 1.82 -7.58 -5.53
CA ALA A 190 2.78 -6.47 -5.46
C ALA A 190 4.11 -6.91 -4.88
N MET A 191 4.09 -7.81 -3.88
CA MET A 191 5.25 -8.40 -3.21
C MET A 191 5.86 -9.60 -3.96
N SER A 192 5.40 -9.94 -5.16
CA SER A 192 6.18 -10.81 -6.06
C SER A 192 7.33 -10.05 -6.71
N THR A 193 8.38 -10.77 -7.10
CA THR A 193 9.53 -10.16 -7.78
C THR A 193 9.08 -9.48 -9.08
N ALA A 194 9.89 -8.52 -9.53
CA ALA A 194 9.61 -7.80 -10.77
C ALA A 194 9.56 -8.71 -12.01
N VAL A 195 9.84 -10.02 -11.94
CA VAL A 195 9.71 -10.95 -13.07
C VAL A 195 8.28 -11.49 -13.17
N THR A 196 7.72 -11.97 -12.07
CA THR A 196 6.43 -12.69 -12.00
C THR A 196 5.26 -11.81 -11.57
N ARG A 197 5.51 -10.61 -11.05
CA ARG A 197 4.47 -9.65 -10.65
C ARG A 197 3.51 -9.30 -11.79
N ALA A 198 2.21 -9.33 -11.47
CA ALA A 198 1.11 -9.05 -12.38
C ALA A 198 0.33 -7.75 -12.04
N THR A 199 0.71 -7.02 -10.99
CA THR A 199 0.07 -5.76 -10.59
C THR A 199 0.32 -4.65 -11.62
N SER A 200 -0.64 -3.73 -11.73
CA SER A 200 -0.56 -2.55 -12.59
C SER A 200 -0.90 -1.29 -11.80
N ARG A 201 -0.85 -0.12 -12.44
CA ARG A 201 -1.27 1.12 -11.78
C ARG A 201 -2.76 1.14 -11.40
N ALA A 202 -3.60 0.49 -12.21
CA ALA A 202 -5.04 0.37 -11.94
C ALA A 202 -5.33 -0.64 -10.82
N GLN A 203 -4.49 -1.66 -10.65
CA GLN A 203 -4.58 -2.65 -9.59
C GLN A 203 -3.21 -2.86 -8.94
N PRO A 204 -2.78 -1.92 -8.06
CA PRO A 204 -1.42 -1.89 -7.53
C PRO A 204 -1.17 -2.88 -6.41
N LEU A 205 -2.23 -3.40 -5.77
CA LEU A 205 -2.19 -4.48 -4.77
C LEU A 205 -3.14 -5.60 -5.19
N ALA A 206 -2.78 -6.84 -4.87
CA ALA A 206 -3.62 -8.01 -4.98
C ALA A 206 -4.07 -8.51 -3.59
N ALA A 207 -4.93 -9.53 -3.58
CA ALA A 207 -5.50 -10.10 -2.36
C ALA A 207 -4.43 -10.54 -1.35
N ASP A 208 -3.31 -11.10 -1.84
CA ASP A 208 -2.21 -11.53 -0.98
C ASP A 208 -1.54 -10.37 -0.23
N ASP A 209 -1.32 -9.24 -0.90
CA ASP A 209 -0.67 -8.07 -0.28
C ASP A 209 -1.58 -7.48 0.81
N ILE A 210 -2.88 -7.39 0.51
CA ILE A 210 -3.91 -6.91 1.44
C ILE A 210 -3.99 -7.84 2.66
N ALA A 211 -4.04 -9.17 2.43
CA ALA A 211 -4.08 -10.15 3.50
C ALA A 211 -2.82 -10.09 4.38
N ALA A 212 -1.63 -10.00 3.77
CA ALA A 212 -0.37 -10.00 4.50
C ALA A 212 -0.17 -8.75 5.37
N ILE A 213 -0.45 -7.55 4.85
CA ILE A 213 -0.34 -6.32 5.66
C ILE A 213 -1.42 -6.27 6.75
N SER A 214 -2.63 -6.79 6.47
CA SER A 214 -3.72 -6.83 7.45
C SER A 214 -3.48 -7.90 8.52
N ALA A 215 -2.82 -9.01 8.20
CA ALA A 215 -2.40 -9.98 9.21
C ALA A 215 -1.31 -9.39 10.13
N LEU A 216 -0.38 -8.59 9.58
CA LEU A 216 0.69 -7.95 10.35
C LEU A 216 0.18 -6.83 11.26
N TYR A 217 -0.77 -6.04 10.76
CA TYR A 217 -1.39 -4.90 11.43
C TYR A 217 -2.93 -5.03 11.38
N PRO A 218 -3.53 -5.92 12.18
CA PRO A 218 -4.97 -6.23 12.06
C PRO A 218 -5.86 -5.04 12.34
N GLY A 219 -6.60 -4.63 11.31
CA GLY A 219 -7.64 -3.62 11.40
C GLY A 219 -8.95 -4.14 11.99
N ARG A 220 -9.85 -3.22 12.34
CA ARG A 220 -11.17 -3.59 12.88
C ARG A 220 -11.92 -4.51 11.91
N GLY A 221 -12.40 -5.64 12.44
CA GLY A 221 -13.22 -6.59 11.70
C GLY A 221 -12.48 -7.38 10.62
N PHE A 222 -11.14 -7.36 10.56
CA PHE A 222 -10.37 -8.21 9.63
C PHE A 222 -10.73 -9.69 9.84
N GLY A 223 -10.44 -10.24 11.03
CA GLY A 223 -10.74 -11.65 11.33
C GLY A 223 -12.23 -12.01 11.43
N GLN A 224 -13.15 -11.04 11.38
CA GLN A 224 -14.60 -11.28 11.31
C GLN A 224 -15.10 -11.40 9.87
N ARG A 225 -14.39 -10.80 8.92
CA ARG A 225 -14.77 -10.75 7.49
C ARG A 225 -14.02 -11.77 6.65
N THR A 226 -12.88 -12.25 7.14
CA THR A 226 -12.03 -13.24 6.47
C THR A 226 -11.98 -14.55 7.24
N GLY A 227 -11.61 -15.63 6.56
CA GLY A 227 -11.30 -16.92 7.15
C GLY A 227 -9.86 -17.32 6.93
N SER A 228 -9.53 -18.54 7.35
CA SER A 228 -8.17 -19.07 7.28
C SER A 228 -8.13 -20.54 6.87
N ILE A 229 -7.00 -20.96 6.29
CA ILE A 229 -6.66 -22.35 6.00
C ILE A 229 -5.36 -22.69 6.75
N SER A 230 -5.28 -23.86 7.38
CA SER A 230 -4.07 -24.32 8.07
C SER A 230 -3.79 -25.81 7.85
N GLY A 231 -2.52 -26.17 8.00
CA GLY A 231 -2.06 -27.53 7.77
C GLY A 231 -0.57 -27.72 8.00
N ASN A 232 -0.02 -28.78 7.39
CA ASN A 232 1.38 -29.14 7.49
C ASN A 232 1.90 -29.67 6.14
N VAL A 233 3.14 -29.33 5.80
CA VAL A 233 3.87 -29.86 4.65
C VAL A 233 5.03 -30.70 5.16
N SER A 234 5.09 -31.97 4.75
CA SER A 234 6.15 -32.89 5.17
C SER A 234 6.74 -33.69 4.01
N SER A 235 8.00 -34.11 4.17
CA SER A 235 8.69 -35.01 3.24
C SER A 235 9.51 -36.03 4.01
N GLY A 236 9.22 -37.33 3.82
CA GLY A 236 9.85 -38.41 4.58
C GLY A 236 9.59 -38.31 6.09
N GLY A 237 8.41 -37.80 6.49
CA GLY A 237 8.03 -37.60 7.89
C GLY A 237 8.67 -36.39 8.58
N GLN A 238 9.44 -35.56 7.87
CA GLN A 238 10.02 -34.32 8.38
C GLN A 238 9.30 -33.10 7.81
N GLY A 239 9.15 -32.04 8.61
CA GLY A 239 8.63 -30.76 8.14
C GLY A 239 9.48 -30.15 7.02
N VAL A 240 8.83 -29.48 6.07
CA VAL A 240 9.52 -28.72 5.02
C VAL A 240 9.49 -27.25 5.41
N HIS A 241 10.67 -26.62 5.54
CA HIS A 241 10.80 -25.20 5.85
C HIS A 241 10.80 -24.37 4.58
N LEU A 242 10.06 -23.25 4.57
CA LEU A 242 9.96 -22.31 3.45
C LEU A 242 9.42 -22.94 2.15
N ALA A 243 8.56 -23.96 2.25
CA ALA A 243 7.63 -24.28 1.16
C ALA A 243 6.51 -23.23 1.10
N SER A 244 6.13 -22.81 -0.11
CA SER A 244 5.05 -21.87 -0.36
C SER A 244 3.73 -22.63 -0.54
N VAL A 245 2.74 -22.33 0.30
CA VAL A 245 1.38 -22.87 0.20
C VAL A 245 0.44 -21.75 -0.23
N VAL A 246 -0.30 -21.97 -1.29
CA VAL A 246 -1.14 -20.97 -1.93
C VAL A 246 -2.58 -21.45 -1.97
N ALA A 247 -3.50 -20.63 -1.46
CA ALA A 247 -4.93 -20.76 -1.66
C ALA A 247 -5.34 -19.93 -2.88
N LEU A 248 -5.95 -20.58 -3.85
CA LEU A 248 -6.21 -20.07 -5.18
C LEU A 248 -7.68 -20.22 -5.55
N GLU A 249 -8.35 -19.09 -5.75
CA GLU A 249 -9.68 -19.06 -6.35
C GLU A 249 -9.55 -19.19 -7.88
N ALA A 250 -10.35 -20.03 -8.52
CA ALA A 250 -10.15 -20.42 -9.94
C ALA A 250 -10.04 -19.25 -10.96
N GLY A 251 -10.63 -18.08 -10.66
CA GLY A 251 -10.56 -16.89 -11.52
C GLY A 251 -10.36 -15.60 -10.73
N GLY A 252 -9.70 -15.68 -9.57
CA GLY A 252 -9.73 -14.60 -8.58
C GLY A 252 -8.49 -14.54 -7.69
N ALA A 253 -8.71 -14.48 -6.39
CA ALA A 253 -7.68 -14.24 -5.41
C ALA A 253 -6.65 -15.39 -5.33
N ALA A 254 -5.38 -15.02 -5.20
CA ALA A 254 -4.31 -15.89 -4.73
C ALA A 254 -3.79 -15.31 -3.42
N VAL A 255 -3.72 -16.13 -2.36
CA VAL A 255 -3.17 -15.74 -1.06
C VAL A 255 -2.30 -16.87 -0.56
N SER A 256 -1.14 -16.56 0.03
CA SER A 256 -0.14 -17.56 0.37
C SER A 256 0.45 -17.41 1.77
N ALA A 257 1.07 -18.49 2.23
CA ALA A 257 1.94 -18.52 3.39
C ALA A 257 3.13 -19.45 3.12
N LEU A 258 4.26 -19.13 3.73
CA LEU A 258 5.42 -19.99 3.86
C LEU A 258 5.27 -20.90 5.09
N THR A 259 5.85 -22.08 5.02
CA THR A 259 5.86 -23.06 6.10
C THR A 259 6.97 -22.77 7.11
N ASN A 260 6.67 -22.98 8.39
CA ASN A 260 7.65 -22.99 9.49
C ASN A 260 8.61 -24.20 9.38
N PRO A 261 9.68 -24.29 10.18
CA PRO A 261 10.64 -25.39 10.08
C PRO A 261 10.07 -26.77 10.39
N ASP A 262 8.98 -26.85 11.16
CA ASP A 262 8.23 -28.09 11.40
C ASP A 262 7.19 -28.40 10.29
N GLY A 263 7.15 -27.60 9.23
CA GLY A 263 6.23 -27.73 8.10
C GLY A 263 4.84 -27.14 8.35
N SER A 264 4.55 -26.63 9.56
CA SER A 264 3.26 -26.00 9.85
C SER A 264 3.07 -24.72 9.04
N TYR A 265 1.85 -24.46 8.60
CA TYR A 265 1.49 -23.21 7.93
C TYR A 265 0.05 -22.80 8.25
N ARG A 266 -0.22 -21.51 8.05
CA ARG A 266 -1.56 -20.92 8.13
C ARG A 266 -1.64 -19.75 7.17
N ILE A 267 -2.68 -19.75 6.33
CA ILE A 267 -3.07 -18.67 5.43
C ILE A 267 -4.30 -18.01 6.05
N ASP A 268 -4.21 -16.73 6.41
CA ASP A 268 -5.32 -15.91 6.91
C ASP A 268 -5.90 -15.01 5.80
N GLY A 269 -6.81 -14.09 6.16
CA GLY A 269 -7.22 -13.02 5.25
C GLY A 269 -7.98 -13.48 4.00
N LEU A 270 -8.39 -14.75 3.95
CA LEU A 270 -9.12 -15.32 2.83
C LEU A 270 -10.58 -14.82 2.85
N PRO A 271 -11.07 -14.18 1.78
CA PRO A 271 -12.50 -13.97 1.62
C PRO A 271 -13.28 -15.31 1.72
N PRO A 272 -14.55 -15.28 2.14
CA PRO A 272 -15.39 -16.48 2.07
C PRO A 272 -15.51 -16.96 0.62
N GLY A 273 -15.26 -18.25 0.38
CA GLY A 273 -15.16 -18.76 -0.98
C GLY A 273 -14.69 -20.21 -1.06
N GLN A 274 -14.43 -20.66 -2.29
CA GLN A 274 -13.92 -22.00 -2.59
C GLN A 274 -12.53 -21.87 -3.19
N TYR A 275 -11.57 -22.58 -2.60
CA TYR A 275 -10.16 -22.46 -2.95
C TYR A 275 -9.57 -23.81 -3.36
N HIS A 276 -8.78 -23.82 -4.43
CA HIS A 276 -7.78 -24.85 -4.63
C HIS A 276 -6.55 -24.50 -3.80
N VAL A 277 -5.99 -25.46 -3.08
CA VAL A 277 -4.77 -25.25 -2.30
C VAL A 277 -3.66 -26.07 -2.91
N TYR A 278 -2.51 -25.47 -3.17
CA TYR A 278 -1.32 -26.18 -3.63
C TYR A 278 -0.10 -25.74 -2.83
N VAL A 279 0.89 -26.63 -2.78
CA VAL A 279 2.22 -26.36 -2.24
C VAL A 279 3.23 -26.43 -3.37
N HIS A 280 4.24 -25.57 -3.35
CA HIS A 280 5.31 -25.54 -4.34
C HIS A 280 6.65 -25.07 -3.73
N PRO A 281 7.80 -25.40 -4.35
CA PRO A 281 9.08 -24.88 -3.92
C PRO A 281 9.22 -23.39 -4.26
N LEU A 282 10.07 -22.70 -3.51
CA LEU A 282 10.58 -21.37 -3.87
C LEU A 282 11.62 -21.50 -4.99
N PRO A 283 11.70 -20.54 -5.93
CA PRO A 283 12.76 -20.48 -6.93
C PRO A 283 14.13 -20.26 -6.26
N PRO A 284 15.24 -20.59 -6.95
CA PRO A 284 16.57 -20.22 -6.50
C PRO A 284 16.69 -18.70 -6.23
N ALA A 285 17.60 -18.31 -5.33
CA ALA A 285 17.95 -16.91 -5.15
C ALA A 285 18.55 -16.36 -6.46
N ALA A 286 18.11 -15.18 -6.88
CA ALA A 286 18.73 -14.43 -7.95
C ALA A 286 19.89 -13.57 -7.44
N GLN A 287 19.91 -13.26 -6.14
CA GLN A 287 20.93 -12.45 -5.49
C GLN A 287 21.75 -13.27 -4.48
N GLU A 288 23.06 -13.05 -4.47
CA GLU A 288 23.95 -13.65 -3.47
C GLU A 288 23.60 -13.16 -2.06
N GLY A 289 23.68 -14.06 -1.08
CA GLY A 289 23.43 -13.75 0.33
C GLY A 289 21.97 -13.85 0.79
N PHE A 290 21.02 -14.04 -0.13
CA PHE A 290 19.62 -14.29 0.21
C PHE A 290 19.25 -15.78 0.16
N GLY A 291 18.14 -16.12 0.83
CA GLY A 291 17.48 -17.42 0.68
C GLY A 291 16.75 -17.56 -0.66
N PRO A 292 16.15 -18.73 -0.93
CA PRO A 292 15.28 -18.93 -2.08
C PRO A 292 14.23 -17.82 -2.24
N ALA A 293 13.90 -17.46 -3.48
CA ALA A 293 13.06 -16.30 -3.83
C ALA A 293 13.59 -14.94 -3.33
N ASP A 294 14.89 -14.79 -3.12
CA ASP A 294 15.52 -13.57 -2.56
C ASP A 294 14.93 -13.16 -1.20
N ILE A 295 14.51 -14.12 -0.39
CA ILE A 295 13.97 -13.89 0.95
C ILE A 295 15.10 -13.77 1.97
N VAL A 296 14.99 -12.81 2.89
CA VAL A 296 15.81 -12.78 4.10
C VAL A 296 15.36 -13.92 5.00
N LEU A 297 16.26 -14.88 5.22
CA LEU A 297 15.98 -16.08 5.99
C LEU A 297 15.58 -15.73 7.44
N PRO A 298 14.59 -16.44 8.01
CA PRO A 298 14.22 -16.25 9.40
C PRO A 298 15.40 -16.47 10.36
N GLN A 299 15.36 -15.85 11.54
CA GLN A 299 16.45 -15.97 12.53
C GLN A 299 16.05 -16.76 13.78
N ASP A 300 17.01 -17.44 14.41
CA ASP A 300 16.88 -18.03 15.74
C ASP A 300 17.03 -16.97 16.86
N PRO A 301 16.80 -17.31 18.14
CA PRO A 301 16.95 -16.36 19.25
C PRO A 301 18.35 -15.75 19.41
N GLU A 302 19.38 -16.35 18.81
CA GLU A 302 20.76 -15.84 18.82
C GLU A 302 21.11 -15.06 17.54
N GLY A 303 20.12 -14.78 16.68
CA GLY A 303 20.28 -14.00 15.45
C GLY A 303 20.89 -14.79 14.29
N ARG A 304 20.97 -16.12 14.37
CA ARG A 304 21.48 -16.95 13.26
C ARG A 304 20.37 -17.28 12.29
N ALA A 305 20.65 -17.19 10.99
CA ALA A 305 19.70 -17.56 9.95
C ALA A 305 19.32 -19.06 10.04
N ILE A 306 18.03 -19.36 9.98
CA ILE A 306 17.47 -20.71 9.85
C ILE A 306 17.29 -20.98 8.36
N ALA A 307 18.10 -21.90 7.84
CA ALA A 307 18.09 -22.26 6.43
C ALA A 307 16.74 -22.87 5.99
N ALA A 308 16.37 -22.64 4.73
CA ALA A 308 15.34 -23.42 4.06
C ALA A 308 15.69 -24.92 4.07
N SER A 309 14.70 -25.80 3.84
CA SER A 309 15.01 -27.21 3.60
C SER A 309 16.01 -27.35 2.44
N PRO A 310 17.04 -28.23 2.55
CA PRO A 310 18.18 -28.26 1.62
C PRO A 310 17.87 -28.92 0.27
N TYR A 311 16.59 -29.12 -0.01
CA TYR A 311 16.08 -29.75 -1.22
C TYR A 311 14.79 -29.04 -1.64
N PRO A 312 14.60 -28.78 -2.94
CA PRO A 312 13.28 -28.46 -3.47
C PRO A 312 12.30 -29.62 -3.29
N ILE A 313 11.02 -29.31 -3.36
CA ILE A 313 9.91 -30.26 -3.31
C ILE A 313 9.15 -30.23 -4.64
N ASP A 314 8.32 -31.24 -4.89
CA ASP A 314 7.37 -31.20 -5.99
C ASP A 314 6.19 -30.26 -5.70
N THR A 315 5.53 -29.82 -6.78
CA THR A 315 4.30 -29.05 -6.70
C THR A 315 3.11 -30.00 -6.75
N VAL A 316 2.23 -29.95 -5.76
CA VAL A 316 1.00 -30.75 -5.70
C VAL A 316 -0.19 -29.92 -5.18
N PHE A 317 -1.36 -30.22 -5.71
CA PHE A 317 -2.65 -29.70 -5.23
C PHE A 317 -3.24 -30.62 -4.18
N PHE A 318 -4.00 -30.08 -3.23
CA PHE A 318 -4.65 -30.85 -2.18
C PHE A 318 -5.63 -31.87 -2.80
N PRO A 319 -5.62 -33.16 -2.38
CA PRO A 319 -4.94 -33.73 -1.20
C PRO A 319 -3.57 -34.38 -1.45
N GLY A 320 -2.83 -33.96 -2.48
CA GLY A 320 -1.51 -34.51 -2.85
C GLY A 320 -1.48 -35.06 -4.28
N THR A 321 -2.07 -34.33 -5.23
CA THR A 321 -2.18 -34.74 -6.64
C THR A 321 -1.59 -33.68 -7.57
N ARG A 322 -1.00 -34.13 -8.68
CA ARG A 322 -0.58 -33.28 -9.81
C ARG A 322 -1.69 -33.15 -10.88
N ASP A 323 -2.73 -33.98 -10.80
CA ASP A 323 -3.89 -33.91 -11.68
C ASP A 323 -4.86 -32.84 -11.18
N LEU A 324 -4.98 -31.76 -11.96
CA LEU A 324 -5.87 -30.63 -11.67
C LEU A 324 -7.35 -31.05 -11.59
N GLN A 325 -7.77 -32.12 -12.26
CA GLN A 325 -9.14 -32.60 -12.20
C GLN A 325 -9.43 -33.31 -10.88
N ALA A 326 -8.44 -34.03 -10.35
CA ALA A 326 -8.52 -34.72 -9.05
C ALA A 326 -8.29 -33.78 -7.84
N ALA A 327 -7.80 -32.54 -8.06
CA ALA A 327 -7.60 -31.56 -7.01
C ALA A 327 -8.93 -31.16 -6.34
N ALA A 328 -8.99 -31.30 -5.02
CA ALA A 328 -10.15 -30.92 -4.21
C ALA A 328 -10.20 -29.41 -3.95
N THR A 329 -11.40 -28.91 -3.63
CA THR A 329 -11.63 -27.53 -3.17
C THR A 329 -11.82 -27.47 -1.67
N VAL A 330 -11.38 -26.38 -1.07
CA VAL A 330 -11.51 -26.06 0.35
C VAL A 330 -12.47 -24.88 0.51
N ALA A 331 -13.56 -25.09 1.25
CA ALA A 331 -14.58 -24.08 1.50
C ALA A 331 -14.19 -23.24 2.73
N VAL A 332 -13.98 -21.94 2.53
CA VAL A 332 -13.63 -21.00 3.60
C VAL A 332 -14.85 -20.14 3.94
N ALA A 333 -15.13 -20.01 5.24
CA ALA A 333 -16.16 -19.12 5.77
C ALA A 333 -15.51 -17.97 6.55
N ALA A 334 -16.18 -16.83 6.61
CA ALA A 334 -15.75 -15.70 7.43
C ALA A 334 -15.66 -16.11 8.91
N ALA A 335 -14.63 -15.63 9.61
CA ALA A 335 -14.27 -15.98 10.99
C ALA A 335 -14.00 -17.48 11.23
N GLY A 336 -14.00 -18.31 10.18
CA GLY A 336 -13.73 -19.74 10.26
C GLY A 336 -12.26 -20.06 9.97
N VAL A 337 -11.78 -21.16 10.55
CA VAL A 337 -10.50 -21.77 10.21
C VAL A 337 -10.78 -23.17 9.67
N VAL A 338 -10.29 -23.45 8.47
CA VAL A 338 -10.27 -24.81 7.91
C VAL A 338 -8.92 -25.43 8.24
N GLU A 339 -8.93 -26.43 9.11
CA GLU A 339 -7.75 -27.17 9.54
C GLU A 339 -7.60 -28.47 8.75
N GLY A 340 -6.45 -29.13 8.86
CA GLY A 340 -6.23 -30.46 8.31
C GLY A 340 -5.87 -30.51 6.82
N ILE A 341 -5.51 -29.37 6.22
CA ILE A 341 -5.06 -29.32 4.82
C ILE A 341 -3.58 -29.70 4.76
N HIS A 342 -3.29 -31.00 4.81
CA HIS A 342 -1.92 -31.51 4.85
C HIS A 342 -1.38 -31.89 3.46
N PHE A 343 -0.06 -31.81 3.31
CA PHE A 343 0.67 -32.25 2.12
C PHE A 343 1.82 -33.18 2.50
N THR A 344 1.92 -34.31 1.80
CA THR A 344 3.15 -35.12 1.75
C THR A 344 3.78 -34.90 0.39
N VAL A 345 5.01 -34.41 0.36
CA VAL A 345 5.71 -34.00 -0.86
C VAL A 345 7.00 -34.79 -1.07
N GLU A 346 7.36 -34.96 -2.34
CA GLU A 346 8.57 -35.63 -2.78
C GLU A 346 9.71 -34.63 -2.94
N ARG A 347 10.93 -35.05 -2.57
CA ARG A 347 12.13 -34.25 -2.77
C ARG A 347 12.51 -34.24 -4.24
N ARG A 348 12.96 -33.08 -4.72
CA ARG A 348 13.43 -32.88 -6.08
C ARG A 348 14.91 -32.46 -6.08
N PRO A 349 15.69 -32.81 -7.11
CA PRO A 349 17.09 -32.40 -7.18
C PRO A 349 17.27 -30.90 -7.51
N ALA A 350 16.29 -30.29 -8.17
CA ALA A 350 16.29 -28.88 -8.56
C ALA A 350 14.86 -28.41 -8.88
N VAL A 351 14.64 -27.10 -8.82
CA VAL A 351 13.47 -26.43 -9.44
C VAL A 351 13.80 -26.21 -10.91
N ARG A 352 13.03 -26.77 -11.84
CA ARG A 352 13.31 -26.63 -13.28
C ARG A 352 12.47 -25.52 -13.91
N ILE A 353 11.22 -25.34 -13.46
CA ILE A 353 10.33 -24.30 -13.97
C ILE A 353 10.15 -23.21 -12.92
N PHE A 354 10.63 -22.01 -13.23
CA PHE A 354 10.48 -20.84 -12.37
C PHE A 354 10.59 -19.54 -13.18
N ASP A 355 10.27 -18.41 -12.54
CA ASP A 355 10.32 -17.07 -13.14
C ASP A 355 9.54 -16.95 -14.46
N VAL A 356 8.40 -17.64 -14.53
CA VAL A 356 7.53 -17.59 -15.70
C VAL A 356 6.76 -16.28 -15.71
N ALA A 357 6.91 -15.53 -16.80
CA ALA A 357 6.21 -14.30 -17.10
C ALA A 357 5.49 -14.42 -18.45
N THR A 358 4.34 -13.76 -18.58
CA THR A 358 3.55 -13.74 -19.81
C THR A 358 3.45 -12.36 -20.41
N PHE A 359 3.33 -12.32 -21.73
CA PHE A 359 3.28 -11.10 -22.51
C PHE A 359 2.19 -11.19 -23.57
N SER A 360 1.49 -10.08 -23.79
CA SER A 360 0.80 -9.82 -25.05
C SER A 360 1.48 -8.64 -25.75
N PHE A 361 1.32 -8.55 -27.07
CA PHE A 361 1.97 -7.50 -27.87
C PHE A 361 0.92 -6.64 -28.57
N PHE A 362 1.02 -5.34 -28.37
CA PHE A 362 0.24 -4.32 -29.06
C PHE A 362 1.18 -3.55 -29.99
N GLY A 363 1.28 -4.00 -31.24
CA GLY A 363 2.37 -3.58 -32.12
C GLY A 363 3.71 -4.07 -31.57
N SER A 364 4.64 -3.15 -31.30
CA SER A 364 5.94 -3.44 -30.67
C SER A 364 5.92 -3.33 -29.13
N ILE A 365 4.80 -2.95 -28.53
CA ILE A 365 4.68 -2.72 -27.09
C ILE A 365 4.27 -4.02 -26.41
N ALA A 366 5.11 -4.50 -25.48
CA ALA A 366 4.82 -5.68 -24.68
C ALA A 366 4.04 -5.27 -23.41
N ALA A 367 2.92 -5.92 -23.16
CA ALA A 367 2.15 -5.80 -21.93
C ALA A 367 2.43 -7.00 -21.02
N ARG A 368 2.59 -6.76 -19.71
CA ARG A 368 2.72 -7.82 -18.69
C ARG A 368 1.81 -7.51 -17.49
N PRO A 369 1.01 -8.49 -16.99
CA PRO A 369 0.80 -9.81 -17.57
C PRO A 369 0.14 -9.70 -18.96
N ALA A 370 0.02 -10.81 -19.68
CA ALA A 370 -0.63 -10.79 -20.99
C ALA A 370 -2.10 -10.35 -20.89
N TYR A 371 -2.48 -9.32 -21.65
CA TYR A 371 -3.88 -8.91 -21.85
C TYR A 371 -4.45 -9.57 -23.11
N LEU A 372 -5.57 -10.26 -22.98
CA LEU A 372 -6.23 -10.96 -24.09
C LEU A 372 -7.71 -10.59 -24.18
N ASN A 373 -8.14 -10.19 -25.37
CA ASN A 373 -9.52 -9.80 -25.61
C ASN A 373 -10.40 -11.03 -25.90
N SER A 374 -11.26 -11.35 -24.95
CA SER A 374 -12.22 -12.45 -24.99
C SER A 374 -13.38 -12.26 -25.99
N ALA A 375 -13.48 -11.09 -26.64
CA ALA A 375 -14.42 -10.88 -27.74
C ALA A 375 -13.98 -11.58 -29.04
N ALA A 376 -12.68 -11.89 -29.18
CA ALA A 376 -12.19 -12.78 -30.22
C ALA A 376 -12.47 -14.25 -29.85
N PRO A 377 -12.55 -15.19 -30.81
CA PRO A 377 -12.69 -16.62 -30.50
C PRO A 377 -11.39 -17.26 -29.99
N SER A 378 -10.24 -16.62 -30.23
CA SER A 378 -8.92 -17.12 -29.87
C SER A 378 -7.94 -15.98 -29.62
N GLY A 379 -6.80 -16.31 -28.99
CA GLY A 379 -5.72 -15.37 -28.72
C GLY A 379 -4.38 -16.10 -28.60
N VAL A 380 -3.29 -15.32 -28.53
CA VAL A 380 -1.94 -15.85 -28.31
C VAL A 380 -1.29 -15.04 -27.21
N LEU A 381 -0.78 -15.71 -26.19
CA LEU A 381 0.16 -15.12 -25.24
C LEU A 381 1.57 -15.65 -25.48
N VAL A 382 2.56 -14.87 -25.09
CA VAL A 382 3.97 -15.28 -25.13
C VAL A 382 4.43 -15.50 -23.69
N ALA A 383 5.01 -16.65 -23.40
CA ALA A 383 5.58 -16.98 -22.10
C ALA A 383 7.12 -17.02 -22.18
N ARG A 384 7.75 -16.55 -21.11
CA ARG A 384 9.20 -16.63 -20.88
C ARG A 384 9.46 -17.06 -19.45
N GLY A 385 10.40 -17.96 -19.24
CA GLY A 385 10.79 -18.42 -17.91
C GLY A 385 11.84 -19.53 -18.01
N ALA A 386 12.38 -19.94 -16.87
CA ALA A 386 13.28 -21.09 -16.82
C ALA A 386 12.51 -22.39 -17.12
N GLY A 387 13.14 -23.33 -17.82
CA GLY A 387 12.62 -24.69 -18.02
C GLY A 387 11.46 -24.86 -19.01
N ILE A 388 10.85 -23.78 -19.52
CA ILE A 388 9.72 -23.87 -20.47
C ILE A 388 10.14 -23.90 -21.95
N THR A 389 11.39 -23.56 -22.26
CA THR A 389 11.92 -23.59 -23.63
C THR A 389 13.29 -24.25 -23.69
N THR A 390 13.65 -24.75 -24.87
CA THR A 390 14.98 -25.19 -25.28
C THR A 390 15.42 -24.37 -26.51
N PRO A 391 16.69 -24.45 -26.94
CA PRO A 391 17.12 -23.85 -28.20
C PRO A 391 16.33 -24.32 -29.43
N SER A 392 15.69 -25.49 -29.36
CA SER A 392 14.88 -26.06 -30.44
C SER A 392 13.37 -25.79 -30.33
N GLY A 393 12.90 -25.12 -29.27
CA GLY A 393 11.49 -24.76 -29.11
C GLY A 393 10.94 -24.90 -27.70
N ALA A 394 9.73 -25.44 -27.58
CA ALA A 394 9.13 -25.78 -26.28
C ALA A 394 9.92 -26.89 -25.59
N ALA A 395 9.98 -26.88 -24.26
CA ALA A 395 10.58 -27.99 -23.52
C ALA A 395 9.84 -29.31 -23.82
N PRO A 396 10.56 -30.43 -24.04
CA PRO A 396 9.92 -31.71 -24.34
C PRO A 396 8.95 -32.15 -23.24
N GLY A 397 7.71 -32.48 -23.63
CA GLY A 397 6.66 -32.88 -22.69
C GLY A 397 6.02 -31.72 -21.91
N LEU A 398 6.34 -30.47 -22.26
CA LEU A 398 5.66 -29.30 -21.69
C LEU A 398 4.21 -29.28 -22.13
N ASP A 399 3.32 -29.11 -21.16
CA ASP A 399 1.92 -28.81 -21.33
C ASP A 399 1.59 -27.50 -20.62
N VAL A 400 0.60 -26.77 -21.16
CA VAL A 400 0.13 -25.52 -20.56
C VAL A 400 -1.39 -25.58 -20.47
N GLN A 401 -1.92 -25.28 -19.28
CA GLN A 401 -3.35 -25.28 -19.02
C GLN A 401 -3.76 -23.97 -18.34
N VAL A 402 -5.03 -23.58 -18.54
CA VAL A 402 -5.65 -22.52 -17.75
C VAL A 402 -6.44 -23.17 -16.63
N LEU A 403 -6.12 -22.84 -15.39
CA LEU A 403 -6.71 -23.51 -14.23
C LEU A 403 -8.24 -23.32 -14.22
N ARG A 404 -8.99 -24.44 -14.23
CA ARG A 404 -10.45 -24.50 -14.08
C ARG A 404 -11.23 -23.49 -14.93
N SER A 405 -10.76 -23.26 -16.15
CA SER A 405 -11.34 -22.31 -17.08
C SER A 405 -11.99 -23.00 -18.28
N SER A 406 -12.94 -22.32 -18.93
CA SER A 406 -13.48 -22.74 -20.24
C SER A 406 -12.48 -22.51 -21.39
N ILE A 407 -11.36 -21.85 -21.11
CA ILE A 407 -10.29 -21.56 -22.07
C ILE A 407 -9.45 -22.81 -22.28
N ARG A 408 -9.25 -23.16 -23.55
CA ARG A 408 -8.44 -24.30 -23.98
C ARG A 408 -7.11 -23.80 -24.52
N VAL A 409 -6.06 -24.62 -24.40
CA VAL A 409 -4.75 -24.39 -25.03
C VAL A 409 -4.61 -25.41 -26.17
N PRO A 410 -4.89 -25.04 -27.43
CA PRO A 410 -4.83 -25.98 -28.55
C PRO A 410 -3.40 -26.34 -28.95
N GLY A 411 -2.42 -25.51 -28.60
CA GLY A 411 -1.03 -25.75 -28.93
C GLY A 411 -0.06 -24.76 -28.31
N ILE A 412 1.19 -25.19 -28.23
CA ILE A 412 2.34 -24.37 -27.85
C ILE A 412 3.39 -24.48 -28.95
N ARG A 413 4.10 -23.38 -29.23
CA ARG A 413 5.08 -23.33 -30.34
C ARG A 413 6.19 -22.31 -30.06
N PRO A 414 7.36 -22.43 -30.71
CA PRO A 414 8.41 -21.43 -30.58
C PRO A 414 7.93 -20.03 -30.99
N TYR A 415 8.38 -19.00 -30.27
CA TYR A 415 8.15 -17.60 -30.63
C TYR A 415 9.48 -16.92 -30.94
N ASN A 416 9.69 -16.59 -32.22
CA ASN A 416 10.97 -16.13 -32.76
C ASN A 416 11.31 -14.70 -32.30
N LEU A 417 12.10 -14.60 -31.24
CA LEU A 417 12.82 -13.42 -30.76
C LEU A 417 14.26 -13.84 -30.39
N PRO A 418 15.21 -12.90 -30.13
CA PRO A 418 16.60 -13.25 -29.77
C PRO A 418 16.74 -14.16 -28.53
N GLN A 419 15.67 -14.32 -27.75
CA GLN A 419 15.56 -15.21 -26.60
C GLN A 419 14.52 -16.29 -26.88
N THR A 420 14.73 -17.49 -26.33
CA THR A 420 13.80 -18.64 -26.47
C THR A 420 12.49 -18.37 -25.72
N ASN A 421 11.48 -17.88 -26.44
CA ASN A 421 10.13 -17.63 -25.92
C ASN A 421 9.14 -18.67 -26.46
N LEU A 422 8.05 -18.87 -25.72
CA LEU A 422 6.99 -19.81 -26.05
C LEU A 422 5.72 -19.05 -26.42
N ALA A 423 5.16 -19.29 -27.61
CA ALA A 423 3.79 -18.88 -27.89
C ALA A 423 2.83 -19.96 -27.37
N VAL A 424 1.80 -19.51 -26.66
CA VAL A 424 0.70 -20.34 -26.16
C VAL A 424 -0.56 -19.88 -26.89
N ASP A 425 -1.04 -20.71 -27.80
CA ASP A 425 -2.27 -20.45 -28.54
C ASP A 425 -3.46 -20.80 -27.62
N LEU A 426 -4.48 -19.95 -27.58
CA LEU A 426 -5.63 -20.04 -26.69
C LEU A 426 -6.93 -20.00 -27.49
N ALA A 427 -7.87 -20.87 -27.12
CA ALA A 427 -9.23 -20.85 -27.64
C ALA A 427 -10.20 -20.50 -26.51
N PHE A 428 -10.96 -19.42 -26.68
CA PHE A 428 -11.87 -18.91 -25.66
C PHE A 428 -13.24 -19.58 -25.80
N GLY A 429 -13.74 -20.13 -24.70
CA GLY A 429 -15.09 -20.69 -24.64
C GLY A 429 -16.16 -19.59 -24.57
N LEU A 430 -17.41 -19.96 -24.84
CA LEU A 430 -18.56 -19.11 -24.51
C LEU A 430 -18.50 -18.72 -23.02
N PHE A 431 -18.78 -17.46 -22.72
CA PHE A 431 -18.79 -16.93 -21.35
C PHE A 431 -17.46 -17.04 -20.59
N SER A 432 -16.31 -16.92 -21.28
CA SER A 432 -14.98 -16.93 -20.63
C SER A 432 -14.81 -15.83 -19.57
N GLY A 433 -15.66 -14.78 -19.58
CA GLY A 433 -15.64 -13.68 -18.63
C GLY A 433 -14.41 -12.77 -18.75
N THR A 434 -14.31 -11.77 -17.88
CA THR A 434 -13.12 -10.90 -17.75
C THR A 434 -12.37 -11.22 -16.45
N GLY A 435 -11.22 -10.59 -16.25
CA GLY A 435 -10.42 -10.70 -15.03
C GLY A 435 -9.21 -11.64 -15.15
N PRO A 436 -8.49 -11.85 -14.04
CA PRO A 436 -7.26 -12.62 -14.01
C PRO A 436 -7.53 -14.12 -14.22
N ARG A 437 -6.59 -14.81 -14.86
CA ARG A 437 -6.61 -16.27 -15.02
C ARG A 437 -5.27 -16.85 -14.63
N HIS A 438 -5.29 -17.96 -13.90
CA HIS A 438 -4.09 -18.67 -13.47
C HIS A 438 -3.66 -19.66 -14.56
N LEU A 439 -2.37 -19.70 -14.85
CA LEU A 439 -1.78 -20.65 -15.81
C LEU A 439 -1.04 -21.74 -15.05
N VAL A 440 -1.06 -22.94 -15.61
CA VAL A 440 -0.32 -24.10 -15.09
C VAL A 440 0.58 -24.61 -16.19
N PHE A 441 1.88 -24.62 -15.95
CA PHE A 441 2.91 -25.16 -16.83
C PHE A 441 3.37 -26.50 -16.25
N SER A 442 3.24 -27.57 -17.03
CA SER A 442 3.48 -28.93 -16.56
C SER A 442 4.52 -29.63 -17.42
N LEU A 443 5.54 -30.18 -16.78
CA LEU A 443 6.39 -31.23 -17.33
C LEU A 443 5.98 -32.57 -16.68
N PRO A 444 6.39 -33.74 -17.22
CA PRO A 444 5.98 -35.04 -16.66
C PRO A 444 6.23 -35.23 -15.16
N GLU A 445 7.21 -34.52 -14.59
CA GLU A 445 7.59 -34.64 -13.18
C GLU A 445 7.46 -33.33 -12.38
N GLU A 446 6.94 -32.26 -12.96
CA GLU A 446 6.98 -30.93 -12.33
C GLU A 446 5.84 -30.05 -12.82
N ILE A 447 5.26 -29.28 -11.90
CA ILE A 447 4.22 -28.30 -12.21
C ILE A 447 4.66 -26.94 -11.67
N HIS A 448 4.45 -25.91 -12.47
CA HIS A 448 4.54 -24.51 -12.07
C HIS A 448 3.17 -23.85 -12.25
N VAL A 449 2.65 -23.28 -11.17
CA VAL A 449 1.44 -22.47 -11.21
C VAL A 449 1.87 -21.01 -11.28
N LEU A 450 1.35 -20.28 -12.27
CA LEU A 450 1.51 -18.83 -12.40
C LEU A 450 0.17 -18.16 -12.08
N PRO A 451 -0.02 -17.66 -10.84
CA PRO A 451 -1.23 -16.94 -10.51
C PRO A 451 -1.36 -15.65 -11.33
N ALA A 452 -2.59 -15.27 -11.71
CA ALA A 452 -2.86 -14.10 -12.56
C ALA A 452 -1.96 -14.02 -13.81
N GLY A 453 -1.61 -15.19 -14.37
CA GLY A 453 -0.72 -15.31 -15.53
C GLY A 453 -1.29 -14.73 -16.82
N MET A 454 -2.55 -14.33 -16.87
CA MET A 454 -3.09 -13.47 -17.92
C MET A 454 -4.31 -12.70 -17.42
N GLN A 455 -4.61 -11.58 -18.07
CA GLN A 455 -5.81 -10.78 -17.85
C GLN A 455 -6.74 -10.90 -19.07
N LEU A 456 -7.94 -11.43 -18.85
CA LEU A 456 -9.00 -11.39 -19.85
C LEU A 456 -9.73 -10.05 -19.80
N VAL A 457 -9.82 -9.43 -20.97
CA VAL A 457 -10.55 -8.18 -21.19
C VAL A 457 -11.59 -8.37 -22.28
N ASN A 458 -12.50 -7.41 -22.44
CA ASN A 458 -13.51 -7.41 -23.50
C ASN A 458 -13.42 -6.16 -24.39
N ARG A 459 -12.44 -5.30 -24.13
CA ARG A 459 -12.16 -4.05 -24.86
C ARG A 459 -10.70 -4.01 -25.25
N VAL A 460 -10.40 -3.27 -26.31
CA VAL A 460 -9.01 -2.92 -26.64
C VAL A 460 -8.51 -1.80 -25.70
N PRO A 461 -7.19 -1.58 -25.57
CA PRO A 461 -6.67 -0.52 -24.72
C PRO A 461 -7.21 0.87 -25.09
N PRO A 462 -7.32 1.80 -24.11
CA PRO A 462 -7.73 3.17 -24.39
C PRO A 462 -6.68 3.88 -25.25
N SER A 463 -7.07 4.94 -25.94
CA SER A 463 -6.12 5.85 -26.60
C SER A 463 -6.57 7.29 -26.49
N LEU A 464 -5.61 8.20 -26.40
CA LEU A 464 -5.80 9.65 -26.34
C LEU A 464 -5.40 10.26 -27.69
N ALA A 465 -6.38 10.77 -28.44
CA ALA A 465 -6.16 11.34 -29.77
C ALA A 465 -5.78 12.83 -29.69
N SER A 466 -6.40 13.59 -28.78
CA SER A 466 -6.08 14.99 -28.58
C SER A 466 -6.27 15.42 -27.12
N LEU A 467 -5.50 16.44 -26.74
CA LEU A 467 -5.69 17.20 -25.51
C LEU A 467 -5.75 18.69 -25.86
N THR A 468 -6.66 19.43 -25.23
CA THR A 468 -6.84 20.86 -25.47
C THR A 468 -7.10 21.57 -24.14
N GLY A 469 -6.24 22.53 -23.80
CA GLY A 469 -6.43 23.37 -22.62
C GLY A 469 -7.58 24.36 -22.84
N ASN A 470 -8.40 24.53 -21.82
CA ASN A 470 -9.54 25.45 -21.81
C ASN A 470 -9.18 26.73 -21.01
N PRO A 471 -9.83 27.88 -21.28
CA PRO A 471 -9.55 29.14 -20.57
C PRO A 471 -9.80 29.10 -19.05
N ASP A 472 -10.62 28.16 -18.58
CA ASP A 472 -10.92 27.96 -17.15
C ASP A 472 -9.88 27.07 -16.44
N GLY A 473 -8.81 26.66 -17.13
CA GLY A 473 -7.77 25.79 -16.61
C GLY A 473 -8.10 24.29 -16.66
N THR A 474 -9.28 23.91 -17.16
CA THR A 474 -9.58 22.50 -17.45
C THR A 474 -8.91 22.06 -18.75
N VAL A 475 -8.81 20.74 -18.96
CA VAL A 475 -8.30 20.13 -20.18
C VAL A 475 -9.36 19.22 -20.76
N THR A 476 -9.66 19.40 -22.04
CA THR A 476 -10.51 18.51 -22.82
C THR A 476 -9.65 17.41 -23.43
N LEU A 477 -9.95 16.17 -23.11
CA LEU A 477 -9.29 14.96 -23.57
C LEU A 477 -10.24 14.20 -24.50
N SER A 478 -9.85 13.96 -25.75
CA SER A 478 -10.66 13.21 -26.72
C SER A 478 -9.90 12.00 -27.23
N GLY A 479 -10.59 10.88 -27.36
CA GLY A 479 -9.98 9.64 -27.84
C GLY A 479 -10.95 8.47 -27.84
N ASN A 480 -10.45 7.25 -27.70
CA ASN A 480 -11.24 6.02 -27.89
C ASN A 480 -11.08 5.04 -26.73
N ASN A 481 -12.07 4.16 -26.57
CA ASN A 481 -12.04 3.00 -25.66
C ASN A 481 -11.79 3.32 -24.18
N PHE A 482 -12.18 4.52 -23.73
CA PHE A 482 -12.22 4.88 -22.31
C PHE A 482 -13.64 5.27 -21.90
N SER A 483 -13.88 5.34 -20.60
CA SER A 483 -15.20 5.56 -20.01
C SER A 483 -15.15 6.58 -18.87
N SER A 484 -16.30 6.89 -18.28
CA SER A 484 -16.39 7.72 -17.08
C SER A 484 -15.68 7.11 -15.86
N GLU A 485 -15.41 5.81 -15.87
CA GLU A 485 -14.67 5.10 -14.81
C GLU A 485 -13.16 5.07 -15.06
N SER A 486 -12.70 5.56 -16.21
CA SER A 486 -11.27 5.62 -16.52
C SER A 486 -10.58 6.70 -15.69
N GLN A 487 -9.35 6.42 -15.27
CA GLN A 487 -8.49 7.40 -14.63
C GLN A 487 -7.63 8.11 -15.69
N PHE A 488 -7.56 9.44 -15.59
CA PHE A 488 -6.74 10.28 -16.45
C PHE A 488 -5.57 10.80 -15.63
N LEU A 489 -4.36 10.38 -15.96
CA LEU A 489 -3.16 10.75 -15.22
C LEU A 489 -2.37 11.80 -16.00
N PHE A 490 -1.84 12.78 -15.27
CA PHE A 490 -0.81 13.69 -15.74
C PHE A 490 0.45 13.28 -14.99
N ASP A 491 1.46 12.76 -15.70
CA ASP A 491 2.57 11.98 -15.15
C ASP A 491 2.08 10.93 -14.15
N SER A 492 2.37 11.15 -12.87
CA SER A 492 1.98 10.26 -11.81
C SER A 492 0.58 10.58 -11.29
N LEU A 493 0.10 11.82 -11.29
CA LEU A 493 -1.08 12.22 -10.50
C LEU A 493 -2.39 12.20 -11.29
N PRO A 494 -3.51 11.77 -10.65
CA PRO A 494 -4.82 11.74 -11.30
C PRO A 494 -5.44 13.14 -11.40
N ALA A 495 -6.07 13.41 -12.54
CA ALA A 495 -6.93 14.57 -12.75
C ALA A 495 -8.34 14.32 -12.19
N VAL A 496 -9.05 15.42 -11.89
CA VAL A 496 -10.45 15.37 -11.44
C VAL A 496 -11.36 15.47 -12.66
N VAL A 497 -12.19 14.45 -12.90
CA VAL A 497 -13.18 14.47 -13.99
C VAL A 497 -14.30 15.47 -13.67
N ARG A 498 -14.57 16.39 -14.59
CA ARG A 498 -15.62 17.42 -14.51
C ARG A 498 -16.79 17.16 -15.44
N GLY A 499 -16.52 16.53 -16.57
CA GLY A 499 -17.53 16.15 -17.54
C GLY A 499 -17.05 14.96 -18.36
N PHE A 500 -17.99 14.13 -18.78
CA PHE A 500 -17.73 13.01 -19.65
C PHE A 500 -18.85 12.90 -20.68
N SER A 501 -18.48 12.69 -21.94
CA SER A 501 -19.41 12.44 -23.04
C SER A 501 -18.89 11.28 -23.87
N ALA A 502 -19.70 10.24 -24.02
CA ALA A 502 -19.42 9.15 -24.95
C ALA A 502 -20.18 9.39 -26.27
N GLY A 503 -19.45 9.34 -27.38
CA GLY A 503 -20.01 9.13 -28.71
C GLY A 503 -20.02 7.65 -29.08
N GLU A 504 -20.47 7.35 -30.30
CA GLU A 504 -20.54 5.96 -30.80
C GLU A 504 -19.15 5.32 -30.97
N THR A 505 -18.14 6.12 -31.35
CA THR A 505 -16.79 5.64 -31.67
C THR A 505 -15.68 6.33 -30.87
N SER A 506 -15.96 7.47 -30.25
CA SER A 506 -15.01 8.26 -29.46
C SER A 506 -15.64 8.72 -28.15
N ALA A 507 -14.81 9.08 -27.18
CA ALA A 507 -15.22 9.68 -25.92
C ALA A 507 -14.44 10.97 -25.68
N THR A 508 -15.06 11.88 -24.93
CA THR A 508 -14.48 13.13 -24.48
C THR A 508 -14.60 13.24 -22.96
N ALA A 509 -13.51 13.55 -22.29
CA ALA A 509 -13.49 13.89 -20.87
C ALA A 509 -13.01 15.34 -20.69
N ILE A 510 -13.70 16.11 -19.86
CA ILE A 510 -13.21 17.41 -19.38
C ILE A 510 -12.68 17.18 -17.98
N VAL A 511 -11.40 17.47 -17.76
CA VAL A 511 -10.71 17.20 -16.49
C VAL A 511 -10.06 18.46 -15.94
N THR A 512 -10.02 18.59 -14.62
CA THR A 512 -9.14 19.54 -13.95
C THR A 512 -7.80 18.83 -13.69
N PRO A 513 -6.70 19.22 -14.35
CA PRO A 513 -5.39 18.61 -14.08
C PRO A 513 -4.95 18.90 -12.63
N PRO A 514 -4.06 18.07 -12.06
CA PRO A 514 -3.37 18.40 -10.82
C PRO A 514 -2.68 19.77 -10.93
N ALA A 515 -2.52 20.49 -9.82
CA ALA A 515 -1.76 21.74 -9.84
C ALA A 515 -0.32 21.47 -10.32
N GLY A 516 0.08 22.07 -11.44
CA GLY A 516 1.40 21.83 -12.04
C GLY A 516 2.54 22.63 -11.41
N ALA A 517 3.76 22.14 -11.59
CA ALA A 517 4.95 22.96 -11.41
C ALA A 517 5.14 23.92 -12.60
N SER A 518 5.81 25.05 -12.35
CA SER A 518 6.06 26.08 -13.37
C SER A 518 6.79 25.50 -14.59
N GLY A 519 6.18 25.61 -15.77
CA GLY A 519 6.74 25.12 -17.04
C GLY A 519 6.86 23.60 -17.15
N GLN A 520 6.30 22.83 -16.21
CA GLN A 520 6.36 21.37 -16.25
C GLN A 520 5.69 20.84 -17.52
N ARG A 521 6.27 19.79 -18.07
CA ARG A 521 5.68 18.98 -19.12
C ARG A 521 5.30 17.64 -18.52
N ALA A 522 4.03 17.26 -18.61
CA ALA A 522 3.51 16.04 -18.03
C ALA A 522 2.90 15.15 -19.12
N GLN A 523 3.28 13.88 -19.12
CA GLN A 523 2.69 12.85 -19.99
C GLN A 523 1.26 12.56 -19.56
N VAL A 524 0.34 12.49 -20.51
CA VAL A 524 -1.08 12.21 -20.21
C VAL A 524 -1.41 10.79 -20.63
N THR A 525 -1.78 9.96 -19.65
CA THR A 525 -2.19 8.56 -19.88
C THR A 525 -3.61 8.31 -19.39
N ILE A 526 -4.27 7.34 -20.00
CA ILE A 526 -5.60 6.87 -19.61
C ILE A 526 -5.45 5.46 -19.08
N HIS A 527 -6.03 5.18 -17.91
CA HIS A 527 -6.06 3.86 -17.30
C HIS A 527 -7.51 3.42 -17.12
N ASN A 528 -7.87 2.28 -17.71
CA ASN A 528 -9.20 1.71 -17.59
C ASN A 528 -9.30 0.80 -16.34
N PRO A 529 -10.51 0.61 -15.79
CA PRO A 529 -10.74 -0.32 -14.68
C PRO A 529 -10.35 -1.78 -14.97
N ASP A 530 -10.24 -2.17 -16.24
CA ASP A 530 -9.85 -3.52 -16.66
C ASP A 530 -8.33 -3.77 -16.62
N GLY A 531 -7.55 -2.74 -16.23
CA GLY A 531 -6.09 -2.78 -16.12
C GLY A 531 -5.34 -2.23 -17.33
N GLN A 532 -6.01 -2.05 -18.47
CA GLN A 532 -5.37 -1.56 -19.69
C GLN A 532 -5.10 -0.05 -19.62
N SER A 533 -3.98 0.38 -20.20
CA SER A 533 -3.64 1.80 -20.30
C SER A 533 -3.37 2.23 -21.73
N SER A 534 -3.40 3.55 -21.97
CA SER A 534 -3.09 4.11 -23.28
C SER A 534 -1.63 3.92 -23.70
N ALA A 535 -0.74 3.65 -22.73
CA ALA A 535 0.64 3.26 -23.01
C ALA A 535 0.74 1.92 -23.78
N LEU A 536 -0.32 1.09 -23.77
CA LEU A 536 -0.36 -0.14 -24.57
C LEU A 536 -0.72 0.13 -26.04
N SER A 537 -1.44 1.21 -26.35
CA SER A 537 -1.84 1.55 -27.73
C SER A 537 -0.99 2.66 -28.35
N GLN A 538 -0.24 3.41 -27.54
CA GLN A 538 0.54 4.57 -27.96
C GLN A 538 1.94 4.54 -27.35
N ALA A 539 2.96 4.39 -28.20
CA ALA A 539 4.37 4.36 -27.77
C ALA A 539 4.84 5.70 -27.17
N GLN A 540 4.23 6.81 -27.57
CA GLN A 540 4.49 8.13 -27.02
C GLN A 540 3.18 8.72 -26.51
N ALA A 541 3.14 9.00 -25.20
CA ALA A 541 2.01 9.66 -24.59
C ALA A 541 1.94 11.13 -25.03
N PRO A 542 0.74 11.68 -25.31
CA PRO A 542 0.57 13.11 -25.47
C PRO A 542 1.02 13.88 -24.22
N VAL A 543 1.56 15.08 -24.40
CA VAL A 543 2.15 15.88 -23.32
C VAL A 543 1.32 17.13 -23.07
N HIS A 544 0.98 17.36 -21.81
CA HIS A 544 0.42 18.62 -21.33
C HIS A 544 1.54 19.50 -20.77
N THR A 545 1.60 20.75 -21.23
CA THR A 545 2.56 21.74 -20.73
C THR A 545 1.85 22.68 -19.78
N TYR A 546 2.30 22.73 -18.53
CA TYR A 546 1.84 23.69 -17.55
C TYR A 546 2.44 25.07 -17.82
N GLU A 547 1.69 26.11 -17.44
CA GLU A 547 2.10 27.49 -17.60
C GLU A 547 3.40 27.80 -16.83
N LEU A 548 4.15 28.77 -17.34
CA LEU A 548 5.27 29.36 -16.62
C LEU A 548 4.70 30.32 -15.56
N LEU A 549 4.99 29.99 -14.31
CA LEU A 549 4.56 30.73 -13.12
C LEU A 549 5.76 31.25 -12.35
N GLU A 550 5.56 32.32 -11.59
CA GLU A 550 6.53 32.79 -10.62
C GLU A 550 6.80 31.72 -9.53
N ALA A 551 8.01 31.73 -8.99
CA ALA A 551 8.41 30.78 -7.97
C ALA A 551 7.55 30.94 -6.70
N PRO A 552 6.98 29.84 -6.16
CA PRO A 552 6.23 29.88 -4.92
C PRO A 552 7.15 29.94 -3.71
N SER A 553 6.70 30.57 -2.63
CA SER A 553 7.36 30.57 -1.33
C SER A 553 6.35 30.42 -0.19
N ILE A 554 6.82 29.98 0.97
CA ILE A 554 6.01 29.84 2.18
C ILE A 554 6.72 30.40 3.41
N VAL A 555 5.93 30.90 4.35
CA VAL A 555 6.37 31.30 5.70
C VAL A 555 5.54 30.52 6.72
N VAL A 556 6.20 30.02 7.76
CA VAL A 556 5.59 29.19 8.80
C VAL A 556 5.47 30.01 10.09
N THR A 557 4.27 30.08 10.67
CA THR A 557 4.00 30.83 11.90
C THR A 557 3.17 30.01 12.89
N PRO A 558 3.62 29.80 14.14
CA PRO A 558 4.92 30.21 14.67
C PRO A 558 6.08 29.42 14.03
N ALA A 559 7.22 30.08 13.85
CA ALA A 559 8.43 29.46 13.31
C ALA A 559 9.23 28.65 14.35
N ALA A 560 8.71 28.49 15.57
CA ALA A 560 9.34 27.68 16.61
C ALA A 560 8.30 27.03 17.53
N LEU A 561 8.52 25.76 17.89
CA LEU A 561 7.66 24.99 18.79
C LEU A 561 8.52 24.20 19.78
N PRO A 562 8.17 24.18 21.08
CA PRO A 562 8.80 23.29 22.05
C PRO A 562 8.51 21.80 21.74
N ALA A 563 9.42 20.91 22.10
CA ALA A 563 9.16 19.47 22.07
C ALA A 563 8.02 19.10 23.04
N GLY A 564 7.21 18.12 22.64
CA GLY A 564 6.08 17.61 23.43
C GLY A 564 4.79 18.44 23.35
N VAL A 565 4.69 19.38 22.41
CA VAL A 565 3.50 20.22 22.24
C VAL A 565 2.73 19.85 20.98
N GLU A 566 1.44 20.14 20.99
CA GLU A 566 0.63 20.23 19.78
C GLU A 566 0.15 21.67 19.60
N ALA A 567 0.30 22.20 18.39
CA ALA A 567 0.01 23.59 18.08
C ALA A 567 -0.55 23.75 16.66
N MET A 568 -1.40 24.76 16.49
CA MET A 568 -1.75 25.31 15.19
C MET A 568 -0.53 26.01 14.62
N VAL A 569 -0.17 25.62 13.41
CA VAL A 569 0.79 26.30 12.55
C VAL A 569 0.06 26.84 11.34
N GLU A 570 0.26 28.11 11.06
CA GLU A 570 -0.19 28.78 9.84
C GLU A 570 0.93 28.81 8.81
N ILE A 571 0.60 28.47 7.57
CA ILE A 571 1.49 28.58 6.42
C ILE A 571 0.96 29.68 5.51
N SER A 572 1.68 30.79 5.41
CA SER A 572 1.37 31.88 4.48
C SER A 572 2.20 31.69 3.22
N GLY A 573 1.54 31.64 2.05
CA GLY A 573 2.16 31.41 0.77
C GLY A 573 2.15 32.64 -0.13
N VAL A 574 3.15 32.73 -1.02
CA VAL A 574 3.18 33.62 -2.18
C VAL A 574 3.27 32.75 -3.43
N ASN A 575 2.46 33.04 -4.46
CA ASN A 575 2.37 32.25 -5.70
C ASN A 575 2.04 30.76 -5.49
N THR A 576 1.54 30.40 -4.31
CA THR A 576 1.07 29.05 -4.00
C THR A 576 -0.34 28.83 -4.52
N ARG A 577 -0.70 27.54 -4.67
CA ARG A 577 -2.02 27.11 -5.12
C ARG A 577 -2.56 26.00 -4.23
N PHE A 578 -2.69 26.28 -2.93
CA PHE A 578 -3.19 25.28 -1.99
C PHE A 578 -4.64 24.88 -2.32
N ILE A 579 -4.92 23.58 -2.24
CA ILE A 579 -6.20 22.97 -2.59
C ILE A 579 -6.58 21.98 -1.49
N GLU A 580 -7.77 22.15 -0.93
CA GLU A 580 -8.30 21.27 0.12
C GLU A 580 -8.30 19.80 -0.33
N GLY A 581 -7.82 18.92 0.55
CA GLY A 581 -7.70 17.48 0.26
C GLY A 581 -6.57 17.09 -0.69
N GLN A 582 -5.88 18.03 -1.35
CA GLN A 582 -4.72 17.74 -2.22
C GLN A 582 -3.39 18.19 -1.62
N THR A 583 -3.39 19.32 -0.92
CA THR A 583 -2.19 19.87 -0.29
C THR A 583 -1.75 19.02 0.88
N VAL A 584 -0.47 18.64 0.88
CA VAL A 584 0.17 17.94 1.99
C VAL A 584 1.32 18.80 2.53
N LEU A 585 1.47 18.81 3.85
CA LEU A 585 2.51 19.52 4.58
C LEU A 585 3.37 18.51 5.35
N GLY A 586 4.68 18.72 5.38
CA GLY A 586 5.62 17.93 6.19
C GLY A 586 6.81 18.78 6.63
N PHE A 587 7.53 18.31 7.66
CA PHE A 587 8.66 19.01 8.28
C PHE A 587 9.98 18.25 8.18
N GLY A 588 10.06 17.22 7.33
CA GLY A 588 11.29 16.48 7.05
C GLY A 588 11.76 15.58 8.20
N ALA A 589 10.90 15.28 9.18
CA ALA A 589 11.22 14.45 10.34
C ALA A 589 9.98 13.66 10.81
N SER A 590 10.17 12.39 11.18
CA SER A 590 9.10 11.56 11.75
C SER A 590 8.65 12.01 13.14
N ASP A 591 9.46 12.82 13.84
CA ASP A 591 9.13 13.36 15.17
C ASP A 591 8.18 14.56 15.15
N VAL A 592 7.94 15.14 13.96
CA VAL A 592 7.03 16.27 13.78
C VAL A 592 5.89 15.83 12.87
N TYR A 593 4.76 15.52 13.48
CA TYR A 593 3.61 14.95 12.82
C TYR A 593 2.58 16.02 12.49
N VAL A 594 2.23 16.12 11.20
CA VAL A 594 1.12 16.97 10.75
C VAL A 594 -0.17 16.17 10.83
N ARG A 595 -0.99 16.46 11.84
CA ARG A 595 -2.23 15.71 12.09
C ARG A 595 -3.30 15.99 11.05
N ARG A 596 -3.50 17.27 10.76
CA ARG A 596 -4.52 17.73 9.82
C ARG A 596 -4.11 19.04 9.22
N VAL A 597 -4.40 19.19 7.93
CA VAL A 597 -4.26 20.42 7.16
C VAL A 597 -5.66 20.92 6.80
N ALA A 598 -5.87 22.22 6.88
CA ALA A 598 -7.04 22.92 6.39
C ALA A 598 -6.57 24.04 5.46
N VAL A 599 -7.11 24.08 4.25
CA VAL A 599 -6.82 25.11 3.27
C VAL A 599 -7.79 26.27 3.49
N ALA A 600 -7.28 27.40 3.99
CA ALA A 600 -8.07 28.60 4.19
C ALA A 600 -8.20 29.43 2.91
N SER A 601 -7.17 29.42 2.06
CA SER A 601 -7.15 30.01 0.72
C SER A 601 -6.02 29.36 -0.10
N PRO A 602 -5.92 29.63 -1.43
CA PRO A 602 -4.78 29.18 -2.23
C PRO A 602 -3.40 29.62 -1.70
N THR A 603 -3.36 30.61 -0.80
CA THR A 603 -2.16 31.18 -0.19
C THR A 603 -2.10 31.03 1.33
N ARG A 604 -3.00 30.25 1.93
CA ARG A 604 -3.03 30.09 3.39
C ARG A 604 -3.45 28.69 3.82
N LEU A 605 -2.59 28.02 4.58
CA LEU A 605 -2.89 26.76 5.29
C LEU A 605 -2.95 26.99 6.79
N LEU A 606 -3.79 26.21 7.46
CA LEU A 606 -3.78 26.02 8.90
C LEU A 606 -3.58 24.54 9.17
N ALA A 607 -2.65 24.17 10.05
CA ALA A 607 -2.38 22.78 10.38
C ALA A 607 -2.20 22.56 11.88
N ASN A 608 -2.69 21.44 12.41
CA ASN A 608 -2.28 20.96 13.73
C ASN A 608 -0.99 20.17 13.58
N VAL A 609 0.07 20.65 14.24
CA VAL A 609 1.40 20.06 14.22
C VAL A 609 1.74 19.59 15.63
N LEU A 610 1.96 18.29 15.76
CA LEU A 610 2.44 17.64 16.97
C LEU A 610 3.96 17.49 16.89
N VAL A 611 4.68 18.11 17.82
CA VAL A 611 6.11 17.87 18.02
C VAL A 611 6.26 16.88 19.16
N LEU A 612 6.80 15.70 18.88
CA LEU A 612 6.88 14.63 19.88
C LEU A 612 7.87 14.97 21.01
N PRO A 613 7.67 14.47 22.24
CA PRO A 613 8.50 14.85 23.39
C PRO A 613 10.01 14.60 23.24
N ALA A 614 10.38 13.58 22.48
CA ALA A 614 11.76 13.20 22.21
C ALA A 614 12.29 13.72 20.86
N ALA A 615 11.58 14.66 20.22
CA ALA A 615 12.01 15.25 18.95
C ALA A 615 13.40 15.89 19.10
N PRO A 616 14.36 15.60 18.18
CA PRO A 616 15.64 16.29 18.16
C PRO A 616 15.47 17.81 18.06
N LEU A 617 16.27 18.53 18.84
CA LEU A 617 16.26 20.00 18.82
C LEU A 617 16.99 20.50 17.57
N GLY A 618 16.45 21.53 16.92
CA GLY A 618 17.08 22.06 15.71
C GLY A 618 16.09 22.63 14.71
N PRO A 619 16.62 23.24 13.64
CA PRO A 619 15.82 23.69 12.51
C PRO A 619 15.33 22.50 11.69
N LEU A 620 14.11 22.61 11.18
CA LEU A 620 13.46 21.67 10.29
C LEU A 620 13.02 22.37 9.00
N THR A 621 13.08 21.63 7.90
CA THR A 621 12.63 22.08 6.57
C THR A 621 11.13 21.87 6.45
N ALA A 622 10.37 22.92 6.15
CA ALA A 622 8.96 22.77 5.80
C ALA A 622 8.82 22.47 4.30
N THR A 623 7.99 21.49 3.98
CA THR A 623 7.61 21.16 2.60
C THR A 623 6.10 21.21 2.47
N ALA A 624 5.59 22.02 1.55
CA ALA A 624 4.18 22.02 1.15
C ALA A 624 4.06 21.58 -0.31
N ILE A 625 3.22 20.58 -0.59
CA ILE A 625 3.03 20.03 -1.94
C ILE A 625 1.56 20.03 -2.32
N THR A 626 1.21 20.72 -3.41
CA THR A 626 -0.11 20.65 -4.04
C THR A 626 0.03 20.21 -5.49
N GLY A 627 -0.50 19.04 -5.84
CA GLY A 627 -0.20 18.43 -7.14
C GLY A 627 1.31 18.25 -7.31
N PHE A 628 1.85 18.85 -8.36
CA PHE A 628 3.27 18.97 -8.67
C PHE A 628 3.91 20.28 -8.18
N GLN A 629 3.15 21.25 -7.68
CA GLN A 629 3.74 22.42 -7.04
C GLN A 629 4.36 22.02 -5.69
N VAL A 630 5.69 21.96 -5.65
CA VAL A 630 6.49 21.67 -4.46
C VAL A 630 7.11 22.97 -3.95
N VAL A 631 6.83 23.32 -2.70
CA VAL A 631 7.44 24.48 -2.04
C VAL A 631 8.25 24.01 -0.84
N VAL A 632 9.53 24.31 -0.84
CA VAL A 632 10.48 23.92 0.21
C VAL A 632 11.01 25.18 0.88
N GLN A 633 10.86 25.25 2.20
CA GLN A 633 11.41 26.33 3.00
C GLN A 633 12.37 25.71 4.04
N PRO A 634 13.69 25.81 3.83
CA PRO A 634 14.68 25.40 4.82
C PRO A 634 14.54 26.21 6.12
N ALA A 635 14.84 25.56 7.25
CA ALA A 635 14.81 26.16 8.59
C ALA A 635 13.50 26.91 8.91
N ALA A 636 12.38 26.40 8.41
CA ALA A 636 11.06 27.02 8.56
C ALA A 636 10.48 26.85 9.98
N LEU A 637 10.84 25.75 10.66
CA LEU A 637 10.38 25.45 12.01
C LEU A 637 11.57 25.07 12.90
N GLN A 638 11.73 25.74 14.03
CA GLN A 638 12.73 25.41 15.04
C GLN A 638 12.10 24.59 16.17
N VAL A 639 12.60 23.38 16.41
CA VAL A 639 12.26 22.60 17.60
C VAL A 639 13.07 23.13 18.79
N LEU A 640 12.35 23.52 19.85
CA LEU A 640 12.91 24.06 21.09
C LEU A 640 12.81 23.03 22.23
N PRO A 641 13.60 23.19 23.31
CA PRO A 641 13.43 22.37 24.51
C PRO A 641 11.99 22.39 25.04
N ALA A 642 11.52 21.25 25.55
CA ALA A 642 10.21 21.14 26.19
C ALA A 642 10.06 22.17 27.33
N ARG A 643 8.83 22.63 27.56
CA ARG A 643 8.49 23.58 28.63
C ARG A 643 7.56 22.90 29.65
N PRO A 644 8.12 22.29 30.73
CA PRO A 644 7.31 21.65 31.76
C PRO A 644 6.34 22.63 32.42
N GLY A 645 5.15 22.16 32.78
CA GLY A 645 4.15 22.93 33.54
C GLY A 645 3.19 23.78 32.69
N VAL A 646 3.50 24.01 31.41
CA VAL A 646 2.59 24.72 30.48
C VAL A 646 1.38 23.82 30.16
N PRO A 647 0.15 24.38 30.02
CA PRO A 647 -1.01 23.63 29.54
C PRO A 647 -0.79 23.09 28.12
N LEU A 648 -1.07 21.80 27.93
CA LEU A 648 -0.99 21.11 26.64
C LEU A 648 -2.35 20.54 26.29
N VAL A 649 -2.86 20.87 25.11
CA VAL A 649 -4.18 20.43 24.63
C VAL A 649 -4.00 19.41 23.52
N ASN A 650 -4.63 18.24 23.65
CA ASN A 650 -4.83 17.33 22.53
C ASN A 650 -6.11 17.78 21.77
N PRO A 651 -6.01 18.20 20.49
CA PRO A 651 -7.13 18.70 19.72
C PRO A 651 -8.04 17.61 19.15
N GLU A 652 -7.86 16.34 19.53
CA GLU A 652 -8.76 15.24 19.19
C GLU A 652 -9.82 15.04 20.30
N PRO A 653 -11.05 15.54 20.11
CA PRO A 653 -12.11 15.44 21.12
C PRO A 653 -12.76 14.07 21.15
N SER A 654 -13.28 13.71 22.32
CA SER A 654 -14.21 12.58 22.43
C SER A 654 -15.61 13.01 21.98
N GLY A 655 -15.97 12.75 20.72
CA GLY A 655 -17.33 12.95 20.17
C GLY A 655 -17.43 13.97 19.03
N ALA A 656 -18.64 14.15 18.50
CA ALA A 656 -18.89 15.09 17.42
C ALA A 656 -18.76 16.55 17.90
N VAL A 657 -18.00 17.35 17.15
CA VAL A 657 -17.84 18.79 17.41
C VAL A 657 -18.81 19.53 16.50
N PHE A 658 -19.72 20.31 17.05
CA PHE A 658 -20.63 21.18 16.30
C PHE A 658 -21.04 22.36 17.18
N ALA A 659 -21.53 23.45 16.58
CA ALA A 659 -21.97 24.63 17.32
C ALA A 659 -23.03 24.30 18.38
N GLY A 660 -22.82 24.75 19.62
CA GLY A 660 -23.68 24.40 20.76
C GLY A 660 -23.46 23.00 21.35
N GLY A 661 -22.69 22.14 20.69
CA GLY A 661 -22.33 20.80 21.16
C GLY A 661 -21.40 20.83 22.40
N ARG A 662 -21.42 19.75 23.17
CA ARG A 662 -20.50 19.55 24.31
C ARG A 662 -19.27 18.82 23.81
N VAL A 663 -18.10 19.42 24.05
CA VAL A 663 -16.81 18.87 23.63
C VAL A 663 -15.93 18.67 24.85
N THR A 664 -15.23 17.54 24.86
CA THR A 664 -14.24 17.22 25.88
C THR A 664 -12.90 16.99 25.23
N LEU A 665 -11.88 17.73 25.68
CA LEU A 665 -10.49 17.61 25.24
C LEU A 665 -9.64 17.06 26.37
N GLN A 666 -8.69 16.22 26.01
CA GLN A 666 -7.67 15.70 26.90
C GLN A 666 -6.42 16.57 26.84
N GLY A 667 -5.57 16.48 27.86
CA GLY A 667 -4.32 17.21 27.89
C GLY A 667 -3.58 17.07 29.21
N SER A 668 -2.70 18.03 29.48
CA SER A 668 -1.98 18.15 30.76
C SER A 668 -1.93 19.60 31.21
N ASN A 669 -1.89 19.82 32.53
CA ASN A 669 -1.90 21.14 33.18
C ASN A 669 -3.05 22.04 32.73
N LEU A 670 -4.21 21.47 32.35
CA LEU A 670 -5.36 22.20 31.80
C LEU A 670 -6.12 23.04 32.84
N LEU A 671 -5.85 22.82 34.13
CA LEU A 671 -6.39 23.59 35.24
C LEU A 671 -5.27 23.85 36.27
N ALA A 672 -5.04 25.12 36.59
CA ALA A 672 -4.18 25.56 37.69
C ALA A 672 -4.97 26.40 38.70
N SER A 673 -5.70 27.42 38.23
CA SER A 673 -6.61 28.23 39.05
C SER A 673 -8.02 28.29 38.45
N GLU A 674 -8.13 28.70 37.19
CA GLU A 674 -9.39 28.77 36.43
C GLU A 674 -9.12 28.42 34.96
N THR A 675 -9.91 27.53 34.37
CA THR A 675 -9.79 27.23 32.94
C THR A 675 -10.67 28.16 32.11
N ARG A 676 -10.07 28.83 31.11
CA ARG A 676 -10.78 29.66 30.13
C ARG A 676 -10.58 29.09 28.73
N VAL A 677 -11.67 28.98 27.97
CA VAL A 677 -11.66 28.46 26.60
C VAL A 677 -12.26 29.49 25.66
N ILE A 678 -11.55 29.82 24.58
CA ILE A 678 -12.00 30.70 23.51
C ILE A 678 -11.92 29.93 22.20
N VAL A 679 -13.00 29.95 21.41
CA VAL A 679 -13.07 29.30 20.10
C VAL A 679 -13.37 30.35 19.03
N SER A 680 -12.44 30.55 18.10
CA SER A 680 -12.48 31.58 17.06
C SER A 680 -12.85 32.98 17.58
N GLY A 681 -12.29 33.34 18.73
CA GLY A 681 -12.52 34.64 19.39
C GLY A 681 -13.77 34.72 20.26
N ILE A 682 -14.62 33.68 20.29
CA ILE A 682 -15.83 33.64 21.13
C ILE A 682 -15.56 32.82 22.39
N ALA A 683 -15.86 33.40 23.56
CA ALA A 683 -15.74 32.70 24.84
C ALA A 683 -16.67 31.48 24.87
N ALA A 684 -16.11 30.30 25.17
CA ALA A 684 -16.86 29.07 25.32
C ALA A 684 -17.27 28.88 26.79
N GLN A 685 -18.45 28.30 27.01
CA GLN A 685 -18.91 27.96 28.35
C GLN A 685 -18.15 26.71 28.84
N VAL A 686 -17.21 26.88 29.77
CA VAL A 686 -16.55 25.75 30.44
C VAL A 686 -17.55 25.07 31.37
N ILE A 687 -17.72 23.77 31.20
CA ILE A 687 -18.67 22.95 31.95
C ILE A 687 -17.95 22.21 33.08
N ALA A 688 -16.76 21.68 32.79
CA ALA A 688 -15.91 21.02 33.76
C ALA A 688 -14.44 21.20 33.35
N ALA A 689 -13.55 21.31 34.32
CA ALA A 689 -12.12 21.35 34.11
C ALA A 689 -11.39 20.56 35.19
N ALA A 690 -10.34 19.87 34.78
CA ALA A 690 -9.42 19.12 35.61
C ALA A 690 -8.00 19.28 35.03
N PRO A 691 -6.94 18.95 35.77
CA PRO A 691 -5.57 19.08 35.26
C PRO A 691 -5.30 18.32 33.95
N ASN A 692 -6.03 17.25 33.67
CA ASN A 692 -5.85 16.41 32.48
C ASN A 692 -6.99 16.48 31.45
N GLN A 693 -8.08 17.21 31.73
CA GLN A 693 -9.25 17.22 30.87
C GLN A 693 -10.06 18.52 31.00
N VAL A 694 -10.60 19.02 29.90
CA VAL A 694 -11.57 20.12 29.89
C VAL A 694 -12.80 19.75 29.09
N THR A 695 -13.98 20.03 29.62
CA THR A 695 -15.26 19.93 28.92
C THR A 695 -15.89 21.31 28.81
N PHE A 696 -16.25 21.72 27.61
CA PHE A 696 -16.89 23.01 27.34
C PHE A 696 -17.99 22.86 26.29
N ARG A 697 -18.86 23.88 26.20
CA ARG A 697 -19.84 24.00 25.12
C ARG A 697 -19.24 24.83 23.99
N VAL A 698 -19.21 24.28 22.78
CA VAL A 698 -18.80 25.01 21.58
C VAL A 698 -19.73 26.21 21.40
N PRO A 699 -19.21 27.43 21.18
CA PRO A 699 -20.04 28.61 20.98
C PRO A 699 -21.10 28.44 19.88
N LEU A 700 -22.27 29.04 20.09
CA LEU A 700 -23.31 29.13 19.07
C LEU A 700 -22.84 30.05 17.93
N GLY A 701 -23.35 29.82 16.71
CA GLY A 701 -23.07 30.67 15.55
C GLY A 701 -21.75 30.39 14.83
N LEU A 702 -20.95 29.42 15.27
CA LEU A 702 -19.79 28.95 14.51
C LEU A 702 -20.22 28.15 13.28
N ALA A 703 -19.66 28.49 12.12
CA ALA A 703 -19.86 27.74 10.89
C ALA A 703 -19.04 26.43 10.90
N PRO A 704 -19.46 25.40 10.13
CA PRO A 704 -18.63 24.22 9.91
C PRO A 704 -17.28 24.59 9.29
N GLY A 705 -16.21 23.96 9.76
CA GLY A 705 -14.84 24.24 9.32
C GLY A 705 -13.83 24.35 10.46
N PRO A 706 -12.58 24.71 10.16
CA PRO A 706 -11.53 24.91 11.16
C PRO A 706 -11.84 26.14 12.04
N ALA A 707 -11.70 25.98 13.35
CA ALA A 707 -11.87 27.01 14.36
C ALA A 707 -10.68 27.01 15.32
N VAL A 708 -10.13 28.19 15.61
CA VAL A 708 -8.94 28.31 16.48
C VAL A 708 -9.37 28.23 17.94
N LEU A 709 -8.92 27.20 18.65
CA LEU A 709 -9.09 27.09 20.10
C LEU A 709 -7.88 27.68 20.83
N ARG A 710 -8.15 28.54 21.80
CA ARG A 710 -7.19 29.03 22.80
C ARG A 710 -7.68 28.61 24.17
N LEU A 711 -6.75 28.07 24.98
CA LEU A 711 -7.04 27.63 26.34
C LEU A 711 -6.02 28.24 27.30
N SER A 712 -6.51 28.79 28.41
CA SER A 712 -5.71 29.16 29.57
C SER A 712 -6.10 28.31 30.77
N ASN A 713 -5.13 27.91 31.58
CA ASN A 713 -5.37 27.22 32.86
C ASN A 713 -5.45 28.21 34.05
N GLY A 714 -5.43 29.51 33.76
CA GLY A 714 -5.53 30.62 34.71
C GLY A 714 -4.18 31.16 35.19
N VAL A 715 -3.08 30.51 34.82
CA VAL A 715 -1.70 30.97 35.05
C VAL A 715 -0.98 31.16 33.71
N ASP A 716 -1.09 30.19 32.83
CA ASP A 716 -0.45 30.17 31.50
C ASP A 716 -1.49 29.89 30.40
N GLU A 717 -1.05 30.09 29.15
CA GLU A 717 -1.81 29.75 27.95
C GLU A 717 -1.18 28.55 27.21
N ALA A 718 -2.04 27.68 26.69
CA ALA A 718 -1.64 26.62 25.80
C ALA A 718 -1.31 27.20 24.43
N HIS A 719 -0.48 26.49 23.66
CA HIS A 719 -0.38 26.78 22.23
C HIS A 719 -1.78 26.66 21.60
N PRO A 720 -2.20 27.63 20.76
CA PRO A 720 -3.48 27.54 20.07
C PRO A 720 -3.52 26.26 19.22
N VAL A 721 -4.68 25.64 19.09
CA VAL A 721 -4.90 24.45 18.24
C VAL A 721 -6.14 24.63 17.38
N LEU A 722 -6.26 23.89 16.29
CA LEU A 722 -7.48 23.86 15.47
C LEU A 722 -8.45 22.82 16.00
N LEU A 723 -9.70 23.22 16.16
CA LEU A 723 -10.87 22.34 16.25
C LEU A 723 -11.63 22.37 14.93
N PHE A 724 -12.15 21.23 14.51
CA PHE A 724 -12.95 21.14 13.29
C PHE A 724 -14.43 21.04 13.64
N ILE A 725 -15.15 22.15 13.44
CA ILE A 725 -16.59 22.23 13.68
C ILE A 725 -17.30 21.50 12.54
N GLY A 726 -18.09 20.49 12.87
CA GLY A 726 -18.99 19.81 11.96
C GLY A 726 -20.37 20.49 11.86
N PRO A 727 -21.22 20.04 10.93
CA PRO A 727 -22.61 20.50 10.86
C PRO A 727 -23.38 20.12 12.12
N VAL A 728 -24.35 20.95 12.50
CA VAL A 728 -25.26 20.64 13.61
C VAL A 728 -26.11 19.43 13.20
N PRO A 729 -26.16 18.35 14.02
CA PRO A 729 -26.98 17.18 13.72
C PRO A 729 -28.46 17.57 13.54
N ALA A 730 -29.11 17.02 12.51
CA ALA A 730 -30.53 17.23 12.31
C ALA A 730 -31.32 16.62 13.48
N VAL A 731 -32.19 17.42 14.10
CA VAL A 731 -33.16 16.91 15.08
C VAL A 731 -34.32 16.34 14.28
N LEU A 732 -34.51 15.02 14.31
CA LEU A 732 -35.75 14.43 13.81
C LEU A 732 -36.91 14.94 14.68
N PRO A 733 -37.95 15.58 14.13
CA PRO A 733 -39.14 15.91 14.91
C PRO A 733 -39.74 14.59 15.43
N ALA A 734 -40.14 14.60 16.70
CA ALA A 734 -40.85 13.47 17.28
C ALA A 734 -42.08 13.15 16.41
N VAL A 735 -42.26 11.89 16.05
CA VAL A 735 -43.50 11.42 15.45
C VAL A 735 -44.58 11.62 16.52
N GLU A 736 -45.39 12.66 16.38
CA GLU A 736 -46.66 12.73 17.08
C GLU A 736 -47.49 11.55 16.59
N GLY A 737 -47.67 10.56 17.46
CA GLY A 737 -48.61 9.47 17.20
C GLY A 737 -50.02 10.06 17.19
N GLU A 738 -50.63 10.13 16.01
CA GLU A 738 -52.08 10.25 15.92
C GLU A 738 -52.70 8.94 16.42
N ASN A 739 -53.41 9.03 17.54
CA ASN A 739 -54.42 8.06 17.97
C ASN A 739 -55.68 8.20 17.13
#